data_AF-A0A371ARI9-F1
#
_entry.id   AF-A0A371ARI9-F1
#
_cell.length_a   1.000
_cell.length_b   1.000
_cell.length_c   1.000
_cell.angle_alpha   90.00
_cell.angle_beta   90.00
_cell.angle_gamma   90.00
#
_symmetry.space_group_name_H-M   'P 1'
#
loop_
_entity.id
_entity.type
_entity.pdbx_description
1 polymer ?
#
loop_
_entity_poly.entity_id
_entity_poly.type
_entity_poly.pdbx_seq_one_letter_code
_entity_poly.pdbx_strand_id
1 'polypeptide(L)'
;MKKKKLKTFKVLNATDKMKNVVEQDKGYLIQRYDQSDTWEPNYHWFIRVASRNLDGQAVMQIFLYTREDMLEGRRGPKYMIYLSKKEQSFLTYEPAIDKWRTATIDHLDYGKHILYGATIKHWIEEKDEIKICTYINNQYKTAYTSIRFFQCNTRRQKEIDYIDHYMNQVPELPKRFERWLNDYAMIKSKYILYHYAKKVTEGFCTHCGQTVPVEAPKYNQTGICPNCKSKVTYKSIKKAGHIVDWGAGSIIQKTKEGYVVRYFDIKKDYEDYQRPKLLYWEGIRTVYDEDFRREQTFEYTKFHGTQIIRWCKKDYNSWKEKVMEKRSIVYDRNLKQIFKGSRMQYSAWELFIRQNRDYEFFPSYYMEAYLEHPSLEYLVKMGLNKLARALIDRRTIEYLDLKAKNLKTMLRLPKDERNKICKMDVTSREYVVTVEANEMGTVLTQEQIRFFAEISRHHNFQRYVRYTTPYKMIKYIKEQMKDEDFDVGDYHDYLKMAAQLEYDLRNEFVIFPRHFKQAHDDATEESNLRKEELEQKKEHNDNQIIKKQREQLGALYEIETEDLLIRMPESATEIRHEGQQLHHCVGTYVKRVVEGKTTILFIRKKAEPKKSYYTMEVRENEIIQVRGLNNKAPLDDVKRLVEKFKKERLEKNKAKERKAS
;
A
#
# COMPACT_ATOMS: atom_id res chain seq x y z
N MET A 1 -38.28 -14.57 -23.96
CA MET A 1 -39.72 -14.29 -24.10
C MET A 1 -39.94 -13.87 -25.55
N LYS A 2 -40.92 -14.43 -26.27
CA LYS A 2 -41.17 -14.04 -27.67
C LYS A 2 -41.93 -12.70 -27.74
N LYS A 3 -41.28 -11.64 -28.25
CA LYS A 3 -41.84 -10.27 -28.38
C LYS A 3 -43.25 -10.23 -28.97
N LYS A 4 -43.51 -11.00 -30.04
CA LYS A 4 -44.83 -11.07 -30.69
C LYS A 4 -45.94 -11.55 -29.74
N LYS A 5 -45.64 -12.50 -28.85
CA LYS A 5 -46.60 -12.99 -27.85
C LYS A 5 -46.79 -12.01 -26.70
N LEU A 6 -45.75 -11.30 -26.28
CA LEU A 6 -45.88 -10.28 -25.23
C LEU A 6 -46.82 -9.13 -25.65
N LYS A 7 -46.81 -8.75 -26.93
CA LYS A 7 -47.72 -7.73 -27.48
C LYS A 7 -49.21 -8.13 -27.42
N THR A 8 -49.54 -9.41 -27.30
CA THR A 8 -50.95 -9.85 -27.22
C THR A 8 -51.52 -9.72 -25.81
N PHE A 9 -50.69 -9.44 -24.79
CA PHE A 9 -51.18 -9.22 -23.44
C PHE A 9 -51.97 -7.92 -23.35
N LYS A 10 -53.12 -7.99 -22.66
CA LYS A 10 -53.98 -6.84 -22.40
C LYS A 10 -53.17 -5.68 -21.80
N VAL A 11 -53.23 -4.52 -22.43
CA VAL A 11 -52.62 -3.29 -21.90
C VAL A 11 -53.57 -2.70 -20.86
N LEU A 12 -53.04 -2.33 -19.69
CA LEU A 12 -53.81 -1.63 -18.68
C LEU A 12 -53.65 -0.12 -18.88
N ASN A 13 -54.75 0.61 -18.84
CA ASN A 13 -54.74 2.07 -18.82
C ASN A 13 -54.58 2.60 -17.38
N ALA A 14 -54.17 3.86 -17.23
CA ALA A 14 -54.19 4.58 -15.97
C ALA A 14 -55.61 4.58 -15.37
N THR A 15 -55.71 4.35 -14.06
CA THR A 15 -57.01 4.32 -13.35
C THR A 15 -57.50 5.73 -13.05
N ASP A 16 -58.79 5.90 -12.79
CA ASP A 16 -59.31 7.19 -12.32
C ASP A 16 -58.71 7.58 -10.97
N LYS A 17 -58.33 6.61 -10.13
CA LYS A 17 -57.59 6.88 -8.90
C LYS A 17 -56.22 7.53 -9.15
N MET A 18 -55.47 7.05 -10.15
CA MET A 18 -54.19 7.69 -10.53
C MET A 18 -54.41 9.11 -11.03
N LYS A 19 -55.47 9.36 -11.82
CA LYS A 19 -55.82 10.70 -12.28
C LYS A 19 -56.18 11.62 -11.11
N ASN A 20 -57.03 11.16 -10.19
CA ASN A 20 -57.39 11.93 -9.01
C ASN A 20 -56.15 12.29 -8.17
N VAL A 21 -55.17 11.38 -8.05
CA VAL A 21 -53.90 11.67 -7.36
C VAL A 21 -53.12 12.77 -8.08
N VAL A 22 -53.08 12.77 -9.42
CA VAL A 22 -52.43 13.83 -10.21
C VAL A 22 -53.14 15.18 -10.03
N GLU A 23 -54.47 15.20 -10.16
CA GLU A 23 -55.30 16.40 -10.09
C GLU A 23 -55.31 17.05 -8.70
N GLN A 24 -55.24 16.24 -7.65
CA GLN A 24 -55.24 16.72 -6.25
C GLN A 24 -53.83 16.95 -5.69
N ASP A 25 -52.79 16.70 -6.47
CA ASP A 25 -51.40 16.83 -6.01
C ASP A 25 -51.02 18.30 -5.79
N LYS A 26 -50.82 18.66 -4.52
CA LYS A 26 -50.38 20.01 -4.12
C LYS A 26 -48.88 20.24 -4.33
N GLY A 27 -48.11 19.20 -4.63
CA GLY A 27 -46.65 19.25 -4.79
C GLY A 27 -45.92 19.81 -3.58
N TYR A 28 -44.69 20.28 -3.80
CA TYR A 28 -43.85 20.96 -2.81
C TYR A 28 -42.85 21.90 -3.51
N LEU A 29 -42.38 22.92 -2.81
CA LEU A 29 -41.33 23.82 -3.31
C LEU A 29 -39.95 23.24 -3.00
N ILE A 30 -39.08 23.21 -4.01
CA ILE A 30 -37.65 22.88 -3.84
C ILE A 30 -36.84 24.17 -3.87
N GLN A 31 -36.15 24.45 -2.76
CA GLN A 31 -35.14 25.50 -2.70
C GLN A 31 -33.90 25.05 -3.47
N ARG A 32 -33.48 25.87 -4.44
CA ARG A 32 -32.26 25.65 -5.22
C ARG A 32 -31.26 26.75 -4.88
N TYR A 33 -29.99 26.37 -4.73
CA TYR A 33 -28.92 27.35 -4.50
C TYR A 33 -28.79 28.24 -5.75
N ASP A 34 -28.91 29.56 -5.58
CA ASP A 34 -28.82 30.55 -6.67
C ASP A 34 -29.96 30.51 -7.72
N GLN A 35 -31.14 29.95 -7.39
CA GLN A 35 -32.32 29.97 -8.27
C GLN A 35 -33.62 30.17 -7.48
N SER A 36 -34.67 30.65 -8.14
CA SER A 36 -35.99 30.75 -7.54
C SER A 36 -36.56 29.37 -7.19
N ASP A 37 -37.29 29.31 -6.07
CA ASP A 37 -37.98 28.12 -5.62
C ASP A 37 -38.84 27.55 -6.75
N THR A 38 -38.60 26.28 -7.07
CA THR A 38 -39.33 25.60 -8.15
C THR A 38 -40.34 24.65 -7.52
N TRP A 39 -41.60 24.76 -7.93
CA TRP A 39 -42.63 23.80 -7.55
C TRP A 39 -42.39 22.46 -8.24
N GLU A 40 -42.46 21.37 -7.48
CA GLU A 40 -42.31 20.01 -7.97
C GLU A 40 -43.48 19.14 -7.47
N PRO A 41 -44.03 18.24 -8.31
CA PRO A 41 -45.10 17.34 -7.91
C PRO A 41 -44.61 16.29 -6.91
N ASN A 42 -45.53 15.70 -6.15
CA ASN A 42 -45.19 14.60 -5.25
C ASN A 42 -44.82 13.33 -6.00
N TYR A 43 -45.40 13.11 -7.18
CA TYR A 43 -45.13 11.96 -8.03
C TYR A 43 -45.08 12.35 -9.50
N HIS A 44 -43.96 12.07 -10.17
CA HIS A 44 -43.80 12.25 -11.61
C HIS A 44 -44.22 11.00 -12.39
N TRP A 45 -44.12 9.83 -11.75
CA TRP A 45 -44.32 8.53 -12.40
C TRP A 45 -45.26 7.64 -11.61
N PHE A 46 -46.02 6.83 -12.34
CA PHE A 46 -47.03 5.95 -11.76
C PHE A 46 -46.83 4.53 -12.27
N ILE A 47 -47.04 3.56 -11.40
CA ILE A 47 -46.80 2.14 -11.68
C ILE A 47 -48.09 1.35 -11.52
N ARG A 48 -48.37 0.46 -12.48
CA ARG A 48 -49.32 -0.64 -12.32
C ARG A 48 -48.67 -1.97 -12.69
N VAL A 49 -49.20 -3.06 -12.17
CA VAL A 49 -48.68 -4.40 -12.52
C VAL A 49 -49.78 -5.42 -12.80
N ALA A 50 -49.47 -6.40 -13.65
CA ALA A 50 -50.32 -7.53 -13.96
C ALA A 50 -49.50 -8.82 -14.07
N SER A 51 -49.99 -9.87 -13.39
CA SER A 51 -49.49 -11.22 -13.62
C SER A 51 -50.06 -11.76 -14.94
N ARG A 52 -49.19 -12.25 -15.80
CA ARG A 52 -49.53 -12.84 -17.10
C ARG A 52 -49.03 -14.26 -17.16
N ASN A 53 -49.69 -15.06 -17.99
CA ASN A 53 -49.24 -16.41 -18.31
C ASN A 53 -48.77 -16.41 -19.78
N LEU A 54 -47.51 -16.76 -19.99
CA LEU A 54 -46.91 -16.98 -21.32
C LEU A 54 -46.53 -18.45 -21.44
N ASP A 55 -47.29 -19.23 -22.22
CA ASP A 55 -46.99 -20.65 -22.48
C ASP A 55 -46.77 -21.47 -21.18
N GLY A 56 -47.63 -21.28 -20.17
CA GLY A 56 -47.53 -21.95 -18.87
C GLY A 56 -46.54 -21.28 -17.89
N GLN A 57 -45.98 -20.13 -18.23
CA GLN A 57 -44.98 -19.43 -17.41
C GLN A 57 -45.53 -18.12 -16.87
N ALA A 58 -45.34 -17.87 -15.57
CA ALA A 58 -45.66 -16.59 -14.96
C ALA A 58 -44.70 -15.50 -15.49
N VAL A 59 -45.28 -14.46 -16.08
CA VAL A 59 -44.58 -13.24 -16.51
C VAL A 59 -45.21 -12.06 -15.81
N MET A 60 -44.40 -11.22 -15.18
CA MET A 60 -44.89 -10.00 -14.56
C MET A 60 -44.80 -8.85 -15.57
N GLN A 61 -45.94 -8.24 -15.89
CA GLN A 61 -46.04 -7.09 -16.77
C GLN A 61 -46.23 -5.83 -15.92
N ILE A 62 -45.33 -4.87 -16.06
CA ILE A 62 -45.33 -3.59 -15.35
C ILE A 62 -45.64 -2.50 -16.36
N PHE A 63 -46.49 -1.56 -15.97
CA PHE A 63 -46.90 -0.42 -16.77
C PHE A 63 -46.42 0.85 -16.08
N LEU A 64 -45.69 1.69 -16.81
CA LEU A 64 -45.18 2.98 -16.34
C LEU A 64 -45.93 4.09 -17.07
N TYR A 65 -46.50 5.02 -16.30
CA TYR A 65 -47.24 6.18 -16.80
C TYR A 65 -46.57 7.44 -16.29
N THR A 66 -46.68 8.52 -17.06
CA THR A 66 -46.20 9.84 -16.65
C THR A 66 -47.34 10.71 -16.16
N ARG A 67 -47.01 11.66 -15.30
CA ARG A 67 -47.94 12.70 -14.86
C ARG A 67 -48.46 13.52 -16.05
N GLU A 68 -47.56 13.92 -16.95
CA GLU A 68 -47.85 14.78 -18.09
C GLU A 68 -48.88 14.14 -19.02
N ASP A 69 -48.71 12.85 -19.33
CA ASP A 69 -49.66 12.12 -20.16
C ASP A 69 -51.06 12.10 -19.53
N MET A 70 -51.15 11.91 -18.23
CA MET A 70 -52.45 11.89 -17.53
C MET A 70 -53.12 13.26 -17.48
N LEU A 71 -52.36 14.34 -17.32
CA LEU A 71 -52.86 15.72 -17.39
C LEU A 71 -53.38 16.07 -18.80
N GLU A 72 -52.72 15.56 -19.84
CA GLU A 72 -53.15 15.69 -21.23
C GLU A 72 -54.27 14.69 -21.62
N GLY A 73 -54.84 13.97 -20.64
CA GLY A 73 -55.93 13.03 -20.83
C GLY A 73 -55.52 11.66 -21.40
N ARG A 74 -54.25 11.47 -21.77
CA ARG A 74 -53.71 10.19 -22.26
C ARG A 74 -53.65 9.17 -21.12
N ARG A 75 -54.30 8.02 -21.32
CA ARG A 75 -54.37 6.95 -20.29
C ARG A 75 -53.45 5.76 -20.57
N GLY A 76 -52.77 5.71 -21.71
CA GLY A 76 -51.87 4.61 -22.07
C GLY A 76 -50.53 4.67 -21.32
N PRO A 77 -49.84 3.53 -21.13
CA PRO A 77 -48.51 3.51 -20.52
C PRO A 77 -47.43 4.03 -21.48
N LYS A 78 -46.50 4.83 -20.97
CA LYS A 78 -45.30 5.27 -21.69
C LYS A 78 -44.32 4.11 -21.90
N TYR A 79 -44.16 3.26 -20.88
CA TYR A 79 -43.34 2.04 -20.97
C TYR A 79 -44.06 0.82 -20.39
N MET A 80 -43.78 -0.34 -20.97
CA MET A 80 -44.18 -1.64 -20.44
C MET A 80 -42.94 -2.51 -20.21
N ILE A 81 -42.72 -2.98 -18.98
CA ILE A 81 -41.61 -3.87 -18.63
C ILE A 81 -42.17 -5.27 -18.37
N TYR A 82 -41.54 -6.28 -18.95
CA TYR A 82 -41.89 -7.70 -18.76
C TYR A 82 -40.75 -8.39 -18.03
N LEU A 83 -41.06 -9.06 -16.91
CA LEU A 83 -40.08 -9.82 -16.12
C LEU A 83 -40.45 -11.31 -16.13
N SER A 84 -39.53 -12.18 -16.53
CA SER A 84 -39.70 -13.64 -16.48
C SER A 84 -38.69 -14.27 -15.53
N LYS A 85 -39.18 -14.81 -14.40
CA LYS A 85 -38.33 -15.57 -13.45
C LYS A 85 -37.75 -16.83 -14.07
N LYS A 86 -38.57 -17.59 -14.80
CA LYS A 86 -38.17 -18.87 -15.41
C LYS A 86 -37.09 -18.70 -16.47
N GLU A 87 -37.22 -17.68 -17.31
CA GLU A 87 -36.20 -17.40 -18.33
C GLU A 87 -35.07 -16.49 -17.82
N GLN A 88 -35.13 -16.04 -16.56
CA GLN A 88 -34.23 -15.04 -15.98
C GLN A 88 -33.96 -13.87 -16.94
N SER A 89 -35.02 -13.29 -17.50
CA SER A 89 -34.90 -12.25 -18.53
C SER A 89 -35.91 -11.13 -18.33
N PHE A 90 -35.60 -9.95 -18.86
CA PHE A 90 -36.55 -8.86 -18.97
C PHE A 90 -36.53 -8.21 -20.35
N LEU A 91 -37.66 -7.59 -20.71
CA LEU A 91 -37.79 -6.77 -21.91
C LEU A 91 -38.57 -5.51 -21.58
N THR A 92 -38.19 -4.39 -22.18
CA THR A 92 -38.95 -3.14 -22.07
C THR A 92 -39.52 -2.78 -23.44
N TYR A 93 -40.76 -2.33 -23.49
CA TYR A 93 -41.44 -1.92 -24.71
C TYR A 93 -42.01 -0.51 -24.56
N GLU A 94 -41.84 0.30 -25.59
CA GLU A 94 -42.34 1.67 -25.67
C GLU A 94 -43.45 1.73 -26.73
N PRO A 95 -44.73 1.82 -26.31
CA PRO A 95 -45.85 1.70 -27.23
C PRO A 95 -45.92 2.83 -28.26
N ALA A 96 -45.57 4.06 -27.86
CA ALA A 96 -45.72 5.26 -28.70
C ALA A 96 -44.95 5.20 -30.02
N ILE A 97 -43.81 4.50 -30.04
CA ILE A 97 -42.94 4.37 -31.24
C ILE A 97 -42.74 2.91 -31.66
N ASP A 98 -43.57 2.00 -31.15
CA ASP A 98 -43.49 0.56 -31.37
C ASP A 98 -42.10 -0.09 -31.16
N LYS A 99 -41.33 0.38 -30.18
CA LYS A 99 -39.92 -0.02 -30.01
C LYS A 99 -39.68 -0.91 -28.80
N TRP A 100 -38.95 -2.00 -29.02
CA TRP A 100 -38.40 -2.81 -27.93
C TRP A 100 -37.03 -2.29 -27.49
N ARG A 101 -36.83 -2.22 -26.18
CA ARG A 101 -35.62 -1.73 -25.51
C ARG A 101 -35.06 -2.80 -24.58
N THR A 102 -33.75 -2.77 -24.38
CA THR A 102 -33.05 -3.55 -23.36
C THR A 102 -32.80 -2.74 -22.09
N ALA A 103 -33.15 -1.44 -22.06
CA ALA A 103 -32.93 -0.53 -20.94
C ALA A 103 -33.63 -0.99 -19.65
N THR A 104 -32.91 -0.90 -18.52
CA THR A 104 -33.48 -1.10 -17.18
C THR A 104 -34.36 0.08 -16.80
N ILE A 105 -35.13 -0.07 -15.73
CA ILE A 105 -35.98 0.99 -15.18
C ILE A 105 -35.18 2.27 -14.87
N ASP A 106 -33.88 2.20 -14.52
CA ASP A 106 -33.06 3.42 -14.28
C ASP A 106 -32.66 4.17 -15.55
N HIS A 107 -32.67 3.50 -16.70
CA HIS A 107 -32.16 4.04 -17.98
C HIS A 107 -33.27 4.32 -18.99
N LEU A 108 -34.52 4.46 -18.51
CA LEU A 108 -35.62 4.95 -19.32
C LEU A 108 -35.59 6.49 -19.36
N ASP A 109 -36.26 7.08 -20.34
CA ASP A 109 -36.32 8.53 -20.46
C ASP A 109 -37.41 9.10 -19.54
N TYR A 110 -36.94 9.62 -18.41
CA TYR A 110 -37.77 10.28 -17.40
C TYR A 110 -37.98 11.79 -17.65
N GLY A 111 -37.49 12.35 -18.77
CA GLY A 111 -37.60 13.78 -19.09
C GLY A 111 -36.63 14.69 -18.33
N LYS A 112 -36.86 16.02 -18.41
CA LYS A 112 -35.97 17.08 -17.88
C LYS A 112 -35.87 17.16 -16.33
N HIS A 113 -36.51 16.26 -15.59
CA HIS A 113 -36.53 16.28 -14.11
C HIS A 113 -35.31 15.62 -13.44
N ILE A 114 -34.26 15.29 -14.21
CA ILE A 114 -33.01 14.72 -13.68
C ILE A 114 -31.93 15.80 -13.61
N LEU A 115 -32.16 16.84 -12.80
CA LEU A 115 -31.08 17.69 -12.33
C LEU A 115 -30.68 17.20 -10.94
N TYR A 116 -29.49 16.59 -10.86
CA TYR A 116 -28.68 16.33 -9.66
C TYR A 116 -29.44 16.19 -8.33
N GLY A 117 -29.87 14.97 -8.01
CA GLY A 117 -30.17 14.57 -6.62
C GLY A 117 -31.63 14.39 -6.23
N ALA A 118 -32.60 14.72 -7.08
CA ALA A 118 -34.01 14.42 -6.81
C ALA A 118 -34.30 12.92 -7.01
N THR A 119 -34.72 12.21 -5.95
CA THR A 119 -35.25 10.84 -6.07
C THR A 119 -36.54 10.85 -6.89
N ILE A 120 -36.57 10.14 -8.02
CA ILE A 120 -37.79 9.95 -8.82
C ILE A 120 -38.83 9.26 -7.94
N LYS A 121 -39.85 10.01 -7.50
CA LYS A 121 -40.95 9.49 -6.69
C LYS A 121 -41.98 8.82 -7.60
N HIS A 122 -42.33 7.60 -7.24
CA HIS A 122 -43.31 6.79 -7.96
C HIS A 122 -44.55 6.62 -7.10
N TRP A 123 -45.73 6.73 -7.71
CA TRP A 123 -46.98 6.34 -7.09
C TRP A 123 -47.37 4.93 -7.54
N ILE A 124 -47.84 4.11 -6.61
CA ILE A 124 -48.34 2.76 -6.87
C ILE A 124 -49.44 2.43 -5.85
N GLU A 125 -50.44 1.66 -6.27
CA GLU A 125 -51.41 1.10 -5.32
C GLU A 125 -50.77 -0.03 -4.50
N GLU A 126 -51.05 -0.09 -3.20
CA GLU A 126 -50.54 -1.11 -2.28
C GLU A 126 -50.70 -2.54 -2.81
N LYS A 127 -51.86 -2.86 -3.38
CA LYS A 127 -52.13 -4.19 -3.98
C LYS A 127 -51.17 -4.57 -5.10
N ASP A 128 -50.74 -3.58 -5.89
CA ASP A 128 -49.84 -3.77 -7.01
C ASP A 128 -48.37 -3.80 -6.52
N GLU A 129 -48.04 -3.04 -5.47
CA GLU A 129 -46.74 -3.12 -4.79
C GLU A 129 -46.50 -4.48 -4.12
N ILE A 130 -47.47 -4.97 -3.34
CA ILE A 130 -47.42 -6.30 -2.74
C ILE A 130 -47.25 -7.37 -3.83
N LYS A 131 -47.98 -7.24 -4.94
CA LYS A 131 -47.94 -8.21 -6.05
C LYS A 131 -46.56 -8.30 -6.70
N ILE A 132 -45.93 -7.16 -7.02
CA ILE A 132 -44.58 -7.16 -7.63
C ILE A 132 -43.50 -7.60 -6.64
N CYS A 133 -43.56 -7.13 -5.39
CA CYS A 133 -42.60 -7.53 -4.35
C CYS A 133 -42.68 -9.03 -4.06
N THR A 134 -43.89 -9.59 -3.96
CA THR A 134 -44.11 -11.03 -3.80
C THR A 134 -43.64 -11.81 -5.03
N TYR A 135 -43.96 -11.34 -6.24
CA TYR A 135 -43.51 -12.00 -7.46
C TYR A 135 -41.98 -12.04 -7.55
N ILE A 136 -41.26 -10.98 -7.18
CA ILE A 136 -39.79 -10.96 -7.24
C ILE A 136 -39.20 -11.71 -6.04
N ASN A 137 -39.83 -11.64 -4.86
CA ASN A 137 -39.41 -12.26 -3.61
C ASN A 137 -37.97 -11.87 -3.22
N ASN A 138 -37.79 -10.62 -2.80
CA ASN A 138 -36.49 -10.08 -2.39
C ASN A 138 -36.63 -9.29 -1.07
N GLN A 139 -35.51 -8.82 -0.52
CA GLN A 139 -35.44 -8.08 0.75
C GLN A 139 -35.98 -6.63 0.69
N TYR A 140 -36.29 -6.12 -0.50
CA TYR A 140 -36.76 -4.76 -0.72
C TYR A 140 -38.29 -4.69 -0.67
N LYS A 141 -38.80 -3.61 -0.08
CA LYS A 141 -40.24 -3.43 0.16
C LYS A 141 -40.93 -2.49 -0.82
N THR A 142 -40.21 -1.98 -1.83
CA THR A 142 -40.82 -1.09 -2.83
C THR A 142 -40.81 -1.70 -4.23
N ALA A 143 -41.83 -1.38 -5.03
CA ALA A 143 -41.95 -1.87 -6.40
C ALA A 143 -40.74 -1.49 -7.27
N TYR A 144 -40.33 -0.21 -7.23
CA TYR A 144 -39.21 0.31 -8.02
C TYR A 144 -37.90 -0.42 -7.71
N THR A 145 -37.55 -0.54 -6.42
CA THR A 145 -36.31 -1.21 -6.00
C THR A 145 -36.33 -2.71 -6.32
N SER A 146 -37.50 -3.34 -6.23
CA SER A 146 -37.68 -4.74 -6.58
C SER A 146 -37.50 -4.99 -8.08
N ILE A 147 -38.13 -4.18 -8.94
CA ILE A 147 -37.97 -4.27 -10.41
C ILE A 147 -36.51 -4.06 -10.78
N ARG A 148 -35.87 -3.03 -10.22
CA ARG A 148 -34.46 -2.76 -10.45
C ARG A 148 -33.58 -3.93 -10.03
N PHE A 149 -33.82 -4.50 -8.85
CA PHE A 149 -33.11 -5.69 -8.38
C PHE A 149 -33.20 -6.85 -9.37
N PHE A 150 -34.39 -7.16 -9.86
CA PHE A 150 -34.57 -8.22 -10.84
C PHE A 150 -33.78 -7.96 -12.14
N GLN A 151 -33.88 -6.74 -12.69
CA GLN A 151 -33.22 -6.38 -13.95
C GLN A 151 -31.69 -6.35 -13.83
N CYS A 152 -31.16 -5.82 -12.72
CA CYS A 152 -29.72 -5.79 -12.45
C CYS A 152 -29.16 -7.20 -12.27
N ASN A 153 -29.86 -8.05 -11.51
CA ASN A 153 -29.42 -9.41 -11.28
C ASN A 153 -29.43 -10.25 -12.56
N THR A 154 -30.47 -10.10 -13.38
CA THR A 154 -30.58 -10.74 -14.70
C THR A 154 -29.37 -10.47 -15.58
N ARG A 155 -28.91 -9.21 -15.67
CA ARG A 155 -27.76 -8.85 -16.54
C ARG A 155 -26.42 -9.38 -16.03
N ARG A 156 -26.29 -9.57 -14.72
CA ARG A 156 -25.04 -9.92 -14.04
C ARG A 156 -25.12 -11.24 -13.30
N GLN A 157 -26.03 -12.13 -13.73
CA GLN A 157 -26.33 -13.38 -13.02
C GLN A 157 -25.07 -14.23 -12.83
N LYS A 158 -24.22 -14.37 -13.87
CA LYS A 158 -22.94 -15.09 -13.76
C LYS A 158 -21.99 -14.51 -12.69
N GLU A 159 -21.92 -13.18 -12.57
CA GLU A 159 -21.10 -12.52 -11.55
C GLU A 159 -21.68 -12.75 -10.15
N ILE A 160 -23.02 -12.69 -10.05
CA ILE A 160 -23.77 -12.94 -8.82
C ILE A 160 -23.60 -14.39 -8.37
N ASP A 161 -23.80 -15.36 -9.25
CA ASP A 161 -23.64 -16.79 -8.97
C ASP A 161 -22.20 -17.08 -8.53
N TYR A 162 -21.22 -16.47 -9.19
CA TYR A 162 -19.82 -16.56 -8.78
C TYR A 162 -19.60 -16.02 -7.37
N ILE A 163 -20.15 -14.85 -7.02
CA ILE A 163 -20.01 -14.29 -5.66
C ILE A 163 -20.72 -15.18 -4.65
N ASP A 164 -21.95 -15.61 -4.95
CA ASP A 164 -22.80 -16.37 -4.05
C ASP A 164 -22.23 -17.79 -3.82
N HIS A 165 -21.51 -18.37 -4.79
CA HIS A 165 -20.69 -19.58 -4.59
C HIS A 165 -19.76 -19.45 -3.39
N TYR A 166 -19.01 -18.34 -3.27
CA TYR A 166 -18.14 -18.12 -2.12
C TYR A 166 -18.92 -17.77 -0.85
N MET A 167 -19.95 -16.91 -0.96
CA MET A 167 -20.71 -16.47 0.23
C MET A 167 -21.44 -17.62 0.91
N ASN A 168 -21.93 -18.60 0.16
CA ASN A 168 -22.59 -19.80 0.67
C ASN A 168 -21.65 -20.75 1.43
N GLN A 169 -20.34 -20.61 1.25
CA GLN A 169 -19.35 -21.41 1.97
C GLN A 169 -18.89 -20.77 3.28
N VAL A 170 -19.24 -19.50 3.55
CA VAL A 170 -18.77 -18.77 4.73
C VAL A 170 -19.52 -19.26 5.96
N PRO A 171 -18.82 -19.80 6.98
CA PRO A 171 -19.50 -20.28 8.20
C PRO A 171 -20.08 -19.14 9.03
N GLU A 172 -21.03 -19.47 9.89
CA GLU A 172 -21.54 -18.55 10.91
C GLU A 172 -20.44 -18.11 11.89
N LEU A 173 -20.66 -16.98 12.56
CA LEU A 173 -19.73 -16.49 13.58
C LEU A 173 -19.81 -17.37 14.84
N PRO A 174 -18.69 -17.59 15.54
CA PRO A 174 -18.70 -18.30 16.82
C PRO A 174 -19.63 -17.63 17.85
N LYS A 175 -20.34 -18.42 18.68
CA LYS A 175 -21.27 -17.91 19.72
C LYS A 175 -20.68 -16.86 20.66
N ARG A 176 -19.36 -16.87 20.89
CA ARG A 176 -18.65 -15.93 21.79
C ARG A 176 -17.90 -14.82 21.03
N PHE A 177 -18.19 -14.62 19.74
CA PHE A 177 -17.48 -13.65 18.91
C PHE A 177 -17.73 -12.21 19.36
N GLU A 178 -18.99 -11.82 19.59
CA GLU A 178 -19.33 -10.47 20.07
C GLU A 178 -18.68 -10.15 21.42
N ARG A 179 -18.74 -11.08 22.38
CA ARG A 179 -18.03 -10.94 23.66
C ARG A 179 -16.52 -10.79 23.44
N TRP A 180 -15.94 -11.54 22.51
CA TRP A 180 -14.52 -11.39 22.19
C TRP A 180 -14.19 -10.02 21.57
N LEU A 181 -15.07 -9.46 20.73
CA LEU A 181 -14.90 -8.10 20.19
C LEU A 181 -14.79 -7.09 21.34
N ASN A 182 -15.70 -7.15 22.31
CA ASN A 182 -15.68 -6.27 23.48
C ASN A 182 -14.43 -6.47 24.35
N ASP A 183 -14.08 -7.73 24.64
CA ASP A 183 -13.07 -8.06 25.64
C ASP A 183 -11.63 -7.91 25.11
N TYR A 184 -11.42 -8.17 23.81
CA TYR A 184 -10.08 -8.26 23.19
C TYR A 184 -9.89 -7.33 22.00
N ALA A 185 -10.81 -7.28 21.03
CA ALA A 185 -10.64 -6.39 19.88
C ALA A 185 -10.74 -4.91 20.29
N MET A 186 -11.56 -4.62 21.30
CA MET A 186 -11.73 -3.30 21.91
C MET A 186 -10.93 -3.16 23.21
N ILE A 187 -9.77 -3.82 23.34
CA ILE A 187 -9.00 -3.85 24.60
C ILE A 187 -8.58 -2.45 25.11
N LYS A 188 -8.38 -1.50 24.20
CA LYS A 188 -8.04 -0.10 24.51
C LYS A 188 -9.26 0.73 24.95
N SER A 189 -10.48 0.26 24.66
CA SER A 189 -11.75 0.88 25.02
C SER A 189 -12.30 0.27 26.32
N LYS A 190 -11.55 0.51 27.40
CA LYS A 190 -11.91 0.13 28.77
C LYS A 190 -11.55 1.28 29.69
N TYR A 191 -12.49 1.75 30.49
CA TYR A 191 -12.35 2.97 31.26
C TYR A 191 -12.64 2.72 32.74
N ILE A 192 -11.99 3.53 33.58
CA ILE A 192 -12.52 3.84 34.91
C ILE A 192 -12.99 5.29 34.87
N LEU A 193 -14.30 5.45 35.08
CA LEU A 193 -14.98 6.72 35.05
C LEU A 193 -15.13 7.25 36.47
N TYR A 194 -14.80 8.52 36.69
CA TYR A 194 -14.89 9.12 38.02
C TYR A 194 -15.44 10.54 37.96
N HIS A 195 -16.04 10.98 39.07
CA HIS A 195 -16.42 12.37 39.25
C HIS A 195 -15.22 13.15 39.80
N TYR A 196 -14.95 14.33 39.23
CA TYR A 196 -13.85 15.17 39.69
C TYR A 196 -14.18 15.76 41.07
N ALA A 197 -13.29 15.56 42.04
CA ALA A 197 -13.34 16.12 43.38
C ALA A 197 -11.91 16.36 43.91
N LYS A 198 -11.76 17.15 44.98
CA LYS A 198 -10.45 17.38 45.64
C LYS A 198 -9.76 16.07 46.04
N LYS A 199 -10.54 15.07 46.45
CA LYS A 199 -10.09 13.70 46.72
C LYS A 199 -11.06 12.73 46.05
N VAL A 200 -10.58 12.03 45.03
CA VAL A 200 -11.36 10.97 44.34
C VAL A 200 -10.96 9.64 44.96
N THR A 201 -11.95 8.90 45.48
CA THR A 201 -11.74 7.62 46.17
C THR A 201 -12.36 6.43 45.44
N GLU A 202 -13.29 6.67 44.51
CA GLU A 202 -13.99 5.64 43.76
C GLU A 202 -14.14 6.00 42.27
N GLY A 203 -14.34 4.98 41.44
CA GLY A 203 -14.67 5.12 40.03
C GLY A 203 -15.36 3.88 39.49
N PHE A 204 -16.17 4.04 38.45
CA PHE A 204 -16.89 2.96 37.80
C PHE A 204 -16.08 2.35 36.67
N CYS A 205 -15.84 1.04 36.71
CA CYS A 205 -15.12 0.32 35.66
C CYS A 205 -16.06 -0.15 34.54
N THR A 206 -15.89 0.39 33.33
CA THR A 206 -16.74 0.07 32.16
C THR A 206 -16.54 -1.33 31.59
N HIS A 207 -15.57 -2.09 32.10
CA HIS A 207 -15.33 -3.48 31.68
C HIS A 207 -16.03 -4.51 32.57
N CYS A 208 -15.97 -4.34 33.89
CA CYS A 208 -16.60 -5.27 34.84
C CYS A 208 -17.93 -4.77 35.41
N GLY A 209 -18.28 -3.51 35.14
CA GLY A 209 -19.53 -2.90 35.61
C GLY A 209 -19.56 -2.63 37.11
N GLN A 210 -18.41 -2.62 37.79
CA GLN A 210 -18.32 -2.41 39.23
C GLN A 210 -17.71 -1.05 39.56
N THR A 211 -18.22 -0.42 40.62
CA THR A 211 -17.55 0.68 41.30
C THR A 211 -16.35 0.12 42.06
N VAL A 212 -15.19 0.71 41.86
CA VAL A 212 -13.91 0.26 42.38
C VAL A 212 -13.17 1.40 43.07
N PRO A 213 -12.36 1.11 44.10
CA PRO A 213 -11.52 2.12 44.71
C PRO A 213 -10.48 2.64 43.71
N VAL A 214 -10.24 3.95 43.73
CA VAL A 214 -9.19 4.61 42.94
C VAL A 214 -8.42 5.59 43.81
N GLU A 215 -7.14 5.76 43.51
CA GLU A 215 -6.28 6.69 44.23
C GLU A 215 -5.63 7.67 43.25
N ALA A 216 -5.85 8.97 43.49
CA ALA A 216 -5.32 10.07 42.68
C ALA A 216 -5.40 9.85 41.15
N PRO A 217 -6.57 9.47 40.58
CA PRO A 217 -6.68 9.18 39.15
C PRO A 217 -6.42 10.45 38.31
N LYS A 218 -5.47 10.36 37.36
CA LYS A 218 -5.22 11.44 36.39
C LYS A 218 -5.96 11.15 35.08
N TYR A 219 -6.57 12.19 34.51
CA TYR A 219 -7.29 12.09 33.24
C TYR A 219 -6.37 11.56 32.14
N ASN A 220 -6.84 10.58 31.35
CA ASN A 220 -6.11 9.84 30.32
C ASN A 220 -4.91 9.00 30.81
N GLN A 221 -4.66 8.92 32.11
CA GLN A 221 -3.66 7.98 32.62
C GLN A 221 -4.17 6.55 32.49
N THR A 222 -3.28 5.63 32.16
CA THR A 222 -3.60 4.19 32.19
C THR A 222 -3.47 3.63 33.60
N GLY A 223 -4.27 2.62 33.93
CA GLY A 223 -4.26 1.93 35.20
C GLY A 223 -4.72 0.48 35.05
N ILE A 224 -4.84 -0.20 36.19
CA ILE A 224 -5.35 -1.56 36.28
C ILE A 224 -6.56 -1.52 37.21
N CYS A 225 -7.70 -2.04 36.73
CA CYS A 225 -8.88 -2.16 37.58
C CYS A 225 -8.61 -3.13 38.74
N PRO A 226 -8.82 -2.74 40.01
CA PRO A 226 -8.50 -3.60 41.15
C PRO A 226 -9.43 -4.82 41.24
N ASN A 227 -10.65 -4.74 40.68
CA ASN A 227 -11.60 -5.85 40.64
C ASN A 227 -11.28 -6.85 39.52
N CYS A 228 -11.40 -6.44 38.26
CA CYS A 228 -11.27 -7.36 37.11
C CYS A 228 -9.87 -7.46 36.50
N LYS A 229 -8.88 -6.74 37.06
CA LYS A 229 -7.47 -6.72 36.62
C LYS A 229 -7.23 -6.30 35.18
N SER A 230 -8.25 -5.77 34.50
CA SER A 230 -8.11 -5.27 33.13
C SER A 230 -7.35 -3.94 33.12
N LYS A 231 -6.50 -3.76 32.10
CA LYS A 231 -5.93 -2.46 31.77
C LYS A 231 -7.06 -1.51 31.38
N VAL A 232 -7.03 -0.30 31.93
CA VAL A 232 -8.07 0.72 31.78
C VAL A 232 -7.44 2.10 31.61
N THR A 233 -8.21 3.03 31.08
CA THR A 233 -7.85 4.46 31.03
C THR A 233 -8.77 5.24 31.96
N TYR A 234 -8.22 6.11 32.80
CA TYR A 234 -9.01 6.96 33.70
C TYR A 234 -9.63 8.13 32.92
N LYS A 235 -10.93 8.36 33.11
CA LYS A 235 -11.66 9.48 32.51
C LYS A 235 -12.56 10.14 33.55
N SER A 236 -12.45 11.45 33.69
CA SER A 236 -13.42 12.19 34.51
C SER A 236 -14.67 12.44 33.67
N ILE A 237 -15.85 12.13 34.23
CA ILE A 237 -17.13 12.15 33.50
C ILE A 237 -17.39 13.53 32.88
N LYS A 238 -17.16 14.61 33.65
CA LYS A 238 -17.35 15.99 33.18
C LYS A 238 -16.45 16.36 31.99
N LYS A 239 -15.20 15.91 31.97
CA LYS A 239 -14.23 16.26 30.92
C LYS A 239 -14.34 15.35 29.71
N ALA A 240 -14.75 14.10 29.92
CA ALA A 240 -14.81 13.10 28.86
C ALA A 240 -15.94 13.38 27.86
N GLY A 241 -17.10 13.86 28.33
CA GLY A 241 -18.26 14.05 27.46
C GLY A 241 -18.65 12.75 26.74
N HIS A 242 -19.26 12.84 25.57
CA HIS A 242 -19.60 11.64 24.80
C HIS A 242 -18.34 10.92 24.28
N ILE A 243 -18.15 9.65 24.66
CA ILE A 243 -17.03 8.82 24.18
C ILE A 243 -17.54 7.86 23.10
N VAL A 244 -16.89 7.89 21.94
CA VAL A 244 -17.09 6.93 20.86
C VAL A 244 -15.73 6.38 20.45
N ASP A 245 -15.54 5.08 20.63
CA ASP A 245 -14.32 4.41 20.22
C ASP A 245 -14.54 3.53 19.01
N TRP A 246 -13.52 3.47 18.17
CA TRP A 246 -13.48 2.65 16.97
C TRP A 246 -12.39 1.59 17.10
N GLY A 247 -12.64 0.41 16.52
CA GLY A 247 -11.67 -0.66 16.44
C GLY A 247 -11.94 -1.58 15.27
N ALA A 248 -11.03 -2.52 15.04
CA ALA A 248 -11.16 -3.50 13.99
C ALA A 248 -10.87 -4.91 14.51
N GLY A 249 -11.71 -5.86 14.11
CA GLY A 249 -11.57 -7.27 14.43
C GLY A 249 -11.54 -8.12 13.16
N SER A 250 -10.86 -9.25 13.20
CA SER A 250 -10.93 -10.24 12.12
C SER A 250 -11.02 -11.67 12.64
N ILE A 251 -11.55 -12.56 11.81
CA ILE A 251 -11.60 -14.00 12.07
C ILE A 251 -11.24 -14.76 10.79
N ILE A 252 -10.42 -15.80 10.96
CA ILE A 252 -10.12 -16.76 9.90
C ILE A 252 -11.01 -17.98 10.13
N GLN A 253 -11.71 -18.46 9.12
CA GLN A 253 -12.56 -19.65 9.20
C GLN A 253 -12.23 -20.60 8.05
N LYS A 254 -12.26 -21.90 8.33
CA LYS A 254 -12.14 -22.93 7.29
C LYS A 254 -13.45 -23.01 6.49
N THR A 255 -13.34 -23.08 5.17
CA THR A 255 -14.45 -23.29 4.24
C THR A 255 -14.34 -24.69 3.62
N LYS A 256 -15.23 -25.04 2.68
CA LYS A 256 -15.13 -26.32 1.96
C LYS A 256 -13.93 -26.36 1.02
N GLU A 257 -13.58 -25.21 0.42
CA GLU A 257 -12.54 -25.09 -0.62
C GLU A 257 -11.24 -24.44 -0.10
N GLY A 258 -11.16 -24.06 1.18
CA GLY A 258 -9.97 -23.43 1.76
C GLY A 258 -10.28 -22.66 3.03
N TYR A 259 -10.02 -21.35 3.01
CA TYR A 259 -10.19 -20.45 4.15
C TYR A 259 -10.80 -19.10 3.75
N VAL A 260 -11.48 -18.46 4.70
CA VAL A 260 -11.98 -17.09 4.56
C VAL A 260 -11.52 -16.25 5.74
N VAL A 261 -10.94 -15.08 5.45
CA VAL A 261 -10.67 -14.03 6.42
C VAL A 261 -11.78 -12.99 6.33
N ARG A 262 -12.45 -12.75 7.45
CA ARG A 262 -13.55 -11.80 7.58
C ARG A 262 -13.11 -10.61 8.42
N TYR A 263 -13.35 -9.39 7.94
CA TYR A 263 -12.95 -8.15 8.60
C TYR A 263 -14.17 -7.37 9.09
N PHE A 264 -14.08 -6.90 10.33
CA PHE A 264 -15.14 -6.21 11.03
C PHE A 264 -14.67 -4.85 11.51
N ASP A 265 -15.49 -3.84 11.25
CA ASP A 265 -15.43 -2.56 11.94
C ASP A 265 -16.25 -2.64 13.22
N ILE A 266 -15.73 -2.04 14.29
CA ILE A 266 -16.32 -2.06 15.61
C ILE A 266 -16.46 -0.62 16.08
N LYS A 267 -17.66 -0.25 16.53
CA LYS A 267 -17.95 1.00 17.22
C LYS A 267 -18.43 0.67 18.63
N LYS A 268 -17.79 1.26 19.64
CA LYS A 268 -18.26 1.20 21.02
C LYS A 268 -18.67 2.59 21.47
N ASP A 269 -19.96 2.74 21.74
CA ASP A 269 -20.61 4.02 22.02
C ASP A 269 -20.97 4.09 23.51
N TYR A 270 -20.40 5.07 24.21
CA TYR A 270 -20.60 5.30 25.64
C TYR A 270 -21.58 6.45 25.89
N GLU A 271 -22.66 6.51 25.10
CA GLU A 271 -23.83 7.34 25.42
C GLU A 271 -24.35 7.04 26.84
N ASP A 272 -24.49 5.75 27.19
CA ASP A 272 -24.59 5.28 28.57
C ASP A 272 -23.26 4.63 28.97
N TYR A 273 -22.54 5.30 29.86
CA TYR A 273 -21.28 4.83 30.39
C TYR A 273 -21.35 3.49 31.13
N GLN A 274 -22.49 3.18 31.76
CA GLN A 274 -22.68 1.93 32.49
C GLN A 274 -23.02 0.78 31.56
N ARG A 275 -23.65 1.08 30.42
CA ARG A 275 -24.10 0.10 29.42
C ARG A 275 -23.71 0.55 28.02
N PRO A 276 -22.40 0.57 27.68
CA PRO A 276 -21.95 1.00 26.38
C PRO A 276 -22.52 0.09 25.28
N LYS A 277 -22.98 0.70 24.19
CA LYS A 277 -23.50 -0.03 23.02
C LYS A 277 -22.33 -0.48 22.15
N LEU A 278 -22.23 -1.78 21.90
CA LEU A 278 -21.28 -2.35 20.94
C LEU A 278 -22.00 -2.58 19.61
N LEU A 279 -21.50 -1.94 18.55
CA LEU A 279 -21.96 -2.12 17.19
C LEU A 279 -20.79 -2.65 16.36
N TYR A 280 -21.06 -3.60 15.47
CA TYR A 280 -20.05 -4.08 14.54
C TYR A 280 -20.68 -4.50 13.22
N TRP A 281 -19.93 -4.39 12.13
CA TRP A 281 -20.37 -4.82 10.80
C TRP A 281 -19.22 -5.43 10.03
N GLU A 282 -19.55 -6.43 9.23
CA GLU A 282 -18.59 -7.08 8.34
C GLU A 282 -18.49 -6.30 7.03
N GLY A 283 -17.29 -5.84 6.69
CA GLY A 283 -17.06 -5.05 5.48
C GLY A 283 -16.37 -5.83 4.36
N ILE A 284 -15.48 -6.77 4.71
CA ILE A 284 -14.60 -7.45 3.76
C ILE A 284 -14.48 -8.93 4.06
N ARG A 285 -14.43 -9.72 2.99
CA ARG A 285 -14.06 -11.14 2.99
C ARG A 285 -12.93 -11.36 2.00
N THR A 286 -11.85 -12.00 2.44
CA THR A 286 -10.77 -12.44 1.57
C THR A 286 -10.69 -13.96 1.62
N VAL A 287 -10.87 -14.61 0.47
CA VAL A 287 -10.87 -16.06 0.32
C VAL A 287 -9.48 -16.53 -0.11
N TYR A 288 -9.10 -17.67 0.44
CA TYR A 288 -7.84 -18.34 0.22
C TYR A 288 -8.07 -19.82 -0.09
N ASP A 289 -7.23 -20.39 -0.95
CA ASP A 289 -7.19 -21.83 -1.22
C ASP A 289 -6.66 -22.63 0.00
N GLU A 290 -6.59 -23.96 -0.11
CA GLU A 290 -6.04 -24.82 0.94
C GLU A 290 -4.55 -24.55 1.28
N ASP A 291 -3.82 -23.98 0.34
CA ASP A 291 -2.41 -23.60 0.43
C ASP A 291 -2.21 -22.16 0.95
N PHE A 292 -3.29 -21.46 1.34
CA PHE A 292 -3.30 -20.07 1.75
C PHE A 292 -2.87 -19.07 0.67
N ARG A 293 -3.04 -19.40 -0.61
CA ARG A 293 -2.94 -18.43 -1.71
C ARG A 293 -4.24 -17.64 -1.81
N ARG A 294 -4.13 -16.31 -1.92
CA ARG A 294 -5.29 -15.42 -2.03
C ARG A 294 -5.98 -15.63 -3.38
N GLU A 295 -7.25 -16.01 -3.36
CA GLU A 295 -8.05 -16.22 -4.58
C GLU A 295 -8.83 -14.95 -4.95
N GLN A 296 -9.63 -14.44 -4.03
CA GLN A 296 -10.52 -13.31 -4.29
C GLN A 296 -10.83 -12.52 -3.01
N THR A 297 -10.91 -11.20 -3.15
CA THR A 297 -11.44 -10.32 -2.11
C THR A 297 -12.83 -9.80 -2.50
N PHE A 298 -13.75 -9.80 -1.54
CA PHE A 298 -15.09 -9.26 -1.64
C PHE A 298 -15.30 -8.14 -0.63
N GLU A 299 -16.08 -7.13 -1.01
CA GLU A 299 -16.49 -6.04 -0.13
C GLU A 299 -18.02 -5.93 -0.09
N TYR A 300 -18.56 -5.56 1.06
CA TYR A 300 -20.00 -5.37 1.23
C TYR A 300 -20.37 -3.92 0.91
N THR A 301 -20.86 -3.70 -0.32
CA THR A 301 -21.08 -2.35 -0.86
C THR A 301 -22.19 -2.30 -1.91
N LYS A 302 -22.41 -1.12 -2.48
CA LYS A 302 -23.35 -0.88 -3.59
C LYS A 302 -22.90 -1.61 -4.87
N PHE A 303 -23.73 -2.52 -5.36
CA PHE A 303 -23.46 -3.29 -6.57
C PHE A 303 -23.59 -2.42 -7.83
N HIS A 304 -22.50 -2.22 -8.59
CA HIS A 304 -22.47 -1.57 -9.92
C HIS A 304 -23.31 -0.30 -10.09
N GLY A 305 -23.10 0.71 -9.24
CA GLY A 305 -23.80 2.00 -9.35
C GLY A 305 -25.30 1.94 -9.04
N THR A 306 -25.79 0.78 -8.60
CA THR A 306 -27.15 0.63 -8.08
C THR A 306 -27.19 0.98 -6.58
N GLN A 307 -28.39 1.17 -6.02
CA GLN A 307 -28.61 1.25 -4.56
C GLN A 307 -28.76 -0.15 -3.90
N ILE A 308 -28.45 -1.26 -4.59
CA ILE A 308 -28.48 -2.60 -4.01
C ILE A 308 -27.18 -2.80 -3.23
N ILE A 309 -27.27 -3.08 -1.94
CA ILE A 309 -26.10 -3.38 -1.09
C ILE A 309 -25.99 -4.90 -0.96
N ARG A 310 -24.83 -5.45 -1.34
CA ARG A 310 -24.50 -6.87 -1.24
C ARG A 310 -22.98 -7.08 -1.25
N TRP A 311 -22.55 -8.32 -1.09
CA TRP A 311 -21.18 -8.71 -1.41
C TRP A 311 -20.90 -8.50 -2.89
N CYS A 312 -19.81 -7.78 -3.17
CA CYS A 312 -19.31 -7.46 -4.51
C CYS A 312 -17.86 -7.91 -4.62
N LYS A 313 -17.39 -8.25 -5.82
CA LYS A 313 -15.93 -8.38 -6.05
C LYS A 313 -15.28 -7.04 -5.77
N LYS A 314 -14.21 -7.04 -4.99
CA LYS A 314 -13.44 -5.82 -4.72
C LYS A 314 -12.64 -5.44 -5.98
N ASP A 315 -12.88 -4.25 -6.48
CA ASP A 315 -12.14 -3.67 -7.61
C ASP A 315 -11.06 -2.71 -7.11
N TYR A 316 -9.81 -3.15 -7.19
CA TYR A 316 -8.66 -2.35 -6.74
C TYR A 316 -8.36 -1.16 -7.66
N ASN A 317 -8.94 -1.09 -8.86
CA ASN A 317 -8.72 -0.02 -9.85
C ASN A 317 -9.82 1.06 -9.85
N SER A 318 -10.85 0.94 -8.99
CA SER A 318 -11.92 1.93 -8.89
C SER A 318 -11.48 3.21 -8.16
N TRP A 319 -11.96 4.38 -8.59
CA TRP A 319 -11.75 5.68 -7.94
C TRP A 319 -12.71 5.97 -6.77
N LYS A 320 -13.62 5.04 -6.44
CA LYS A 320 -14.60 5.19 -5.36
C LYS A 320 -13.97 4.98 -3.99
N GLU A 321 -14.61 5.52 -2.94
CA GLU A 321 -14.26 5.24 -1.54
C GLU A 321 -14.33 3.72 -1.28
N LYS A 322 -13.18 3.08 -1.03
CA LYS A 322 -13.05 1.62 -0.92
C LYS A 322 -13.23 1.18 0.52
N VAL A 323 -13.94 0.07 0.73
CA VAL A 323 -13.87 -0.63 2.01
C VAL A 323 -12.48 -1.26 2.09
N MET A 324 -11.66 -0.82 3.04
CA MET A 324 -10.25 -1.23 3.14
C MET A 324 -10.07 -2.40 4.10
N GLU A 325 -9.17 -3.34 3.75
CA GLU A 325 -8.66 -4.30 4.73
C GLU A 325 -8.02 -3.45 5.84
N LYS A 326 -8.27 -3.79 7.10
CA LYS A 326 -7.73 -3.04 8.24
C LYS A 326 -6.80 -3.93 9.05
N ARG A 327 -5.75 -3.32 9.58
CA ARG A 327 -5.01 -3.91 10.69
C ARG A 327 -6.01 -4.13 11.82
N SER A 328 -6.04 -5.32 12.37
CA SER A 328 -7.08 -5.73 13.32
C SER A 328 -6.51 -6.68 14.36
N ILE A 329 -7.24 -6.82 15.47
CA ILE A 329 -7.03 -7.94 16.38
C ILE A 329 -7.69 -9.18 15.78
N VAL A 330 -6.99 -10.31 15.78
CA VAL A 330 -7.46 -11.57 15.16
C VAL A 330 -8.07 -12.50 16.20
N TYR A 331 -9.22 -13.09 15.91
CA TYR A 331 -9.89 -14.06 16.77
C TYR A 331 -9.04 -15.32 16.91
N ASP A 332 -8.45 -15.54 18.11
CA ASP A 332 -7.45 -16.58 18.32
C ASP A 332 -8.01 -17.98 18.60
N ARG A 333 -9.26 -18.07 19.07
CA ARG A 333 -9.77 -19.29 19.73
C ARG A 333 -10.00 -20.48 18.81
N ASN A 334 -10.18 -20.26 17.50
CA ASN A 334 -10.40 -21.34 16.53
C ASN A 334 -9.13 -21.71 15.74
N LEU A 335 -8.05 -20.92 15.83
CA LEU A 335 -6.88 -21.05 14.95
C LEU A 335 -6.24 -22.44 15.04
N LYS A 336 -6.04 -22.96 16.26
CA LYS A 336 -5.46 -24.30 16.46
C LYS A 336 -6.28 -25.41 15.79
N GLN A 337 -7.60 -25.30 15.81
CA GLN A 337 -8.48 -26.29 15.19
C GLN A 337 -8.44 -26.18 13.67
N ILE A 338 -8.58 -24.98 13.12
CA ILE A 338 -8.67 -24.80 11.66
C ILE A 338 -7.34 -25.04 10.94
N PHE A 339 -6.20 -24.84 11.62
CA PHE A 339 -4.87 -25.07 11.06
C PHE A 339 -4.35 -26.49 11.26
N LYS A 340 -5.09 -27.38 11.94
CA LYS A 340 -4.68 -28.78 12.08
C LYS A 340 -4.62 -29.43 10.70
N GLY A 341 -3.47 -30.02 10.37
CA GLY A 341 -3.18 -30.65 9.09
C GLY A 341 -2.84 -29.68 7.95
N SER A 342 -2.79 -28.37 8.20
CA SER A 342 -2.48 -27.37 7.18
C SER A 342 -1.04 -26.89 7.27
N ARG A 343 -0.59 -26.17 6.24
CA ARG A 343 0.72 -25.51 6.24
C ARG A 343 0.92 -24.54 7.40
N MET A 344 -0.16 -24.04 8.01
CA MET A 344 -0.12 -23.10 9.14
C MET A 344 -0.14 -23.79 10.53
N GLN A 345 -0.14 -25.13 10.61
CA GLN A 345 -0.31 -25.89 11.86
C GLN A 345 0.67 -25.45 12.96
N TYR A 346 1.94 -25.20 12.60
CA TYR A 346 3.00 -24.86 13.55
C TYR A 346 3.31 -23.36 13.60
N SER A 347 2.49 -22.54 12.94
CA SER A 347 2.72 -21.09 12.80
C SER A 347 2.78 -20.30 14.09
N ALA A 348 2.44 -20.90 15.24
CA ALA A 348 2.36 -20.26 16.55
C ALA A 348 1.45 -19.02 16.59
N TRP A 349 0.54 -18.85 15.62
CA TRP A 349 -0.25 -17.63 15.46
C TRP A 349 -1.17 -17.35 16.65
N GLU A 350 -1.80 -18.39 17.21
CA GLU A 350 -2.59 -18.28 18.44
C GLU A 350 -1.74 -17.75 19.61
N LEU A 351 -0.50 -18.26 19.76
CA LEU A 351 0.42 -17.83 20.80
C LEU A 351 0.86 -16.38 20.58
N PHE A 352 1.19 -16.01 19.33
CA PHE A 352 1.54 -14.65 18.97
C PHE A 352 0.43 -13.66 19.35
N ILE A 353 -0.82 -13.93 18.98
CA ILE A 353 -1.95 -13.05 19.34
C ILE A 353 -2.11 -12.92 20.86
N ARG A 354 -1.90 -14.02 21.60
CA ARG A 354 -2.00 -14.02 23.07
C ARG A 354 -0.90 -13.23 23.76
N GLN A 355 0.31 -13.25 23.22
CA GLN A 355 1.45 -12.46 23.70
C GLN A 355 1.35 -10.99 23.27
N ASN A 356 0.55 -10.69 22.23
CA ASN A 356 0.47 -9.38 21.58
C ASN A 356 -0.97 -8.85 21.49
N ARG A 357 -1.72 -8.87 22.61
CA ARG A 357 -3.16 -8.56 22.66
C ARG A 357 -3.54 -7.16 22.18
N ASP A 358 -2.59 -6.23 22.15
CA ASP A 358 -2.79 -4.83 21.75
C ASP A 358 -2.28 -4.50 20.33
N TYR A 359 -1.71 -5.49 19.65
CA TYR A 359 -1.08 -5.34 18.36
C TYR A 359 -2.05 -5.69 17.22
N GLU A 360 -2.41 -4.66 16.46
CA GLU A 360 -3.26 -4.78 15.27
C GLU A 360 -2.38 -4.98 14.04
N PHE A 361 -2.68 -5.99 13.23
CA PHE A 361 -1.95 -6.33 12.00
C PHE A 361 -2.90 -6.89 10.94
N PHE A 362 -2.42 -7.01 9.70
CA PHE A 362 -3.18 -7.68 8.65
C PHE A 362 -3.03 -9.19 8.79
N PRO A 363 -4.12 -9.98 8.86
CA PRO A 363 -4.01 -11.43 8.89
C PRO A 363 -3.19 -12.00 7.73
N SER A 364 -3.28 -11.40 6.54
CA SER A 364 -2.47 -11.79 5.38
C SER A 364 -0.98 -11.67 5.63
N TYR A 365 -0.53 -10.63 6.34
CA TYR A 365 0.89 -10.42 6.59
C TYR A 365 1.48 -11.50 7.48
N TYR A 366 0.72 -12.00 8.46
CA TYR A 366 1.18 -13.14 9.27
C TYR A 366 1.27 -14.41 8.44
N MET A 367 0.25 -14.70 7.61
CA MET A 367 0.25 -15.87 6.72
C MET A 367 1.45 -15.83 5.78
N GLU A 368 1.63 -14.72 5.07
CA GLU A 368 2.72 -14.52 4.12
C GLU A 368 4.09 -14.64 4.82
N ALA A 369 4.29 -13.94 5.94
CA ALA A 369 5.55 -13.99 6.69
C ALA A 369 5.89 -15.42 7.17
N TYR A 370 4.91 -16.18 7.66
CA TYR A 370 5.16 -17.55 8.09
C TYR A 370 5.39 -18.51 6.92
N LEU A 371 4.63 -18.38 5.83
CA LEU A 371 4.75 -19.25 4.66
C LEU A 371 6.08 -19.02 3.92
N GLU A 372 6.58 -17.79 3.92
CA GLU A 372 7.91 -17.44 3.40
C GLU A 372 9.02 -17.83 4.38
N HIS A 373 8.80 -17.62 5.67
CA HIS A 373 9.79 -17.83 6.73
C HIS A 373 9.20 -18.60 7.93
N PRO A 374 9.16 -19.94 7.88
CA PRO A 374 8.66 -20.76 8.99
C PRO A 374 9.40 -20.54 10.31
N SER A 375 10.62 -20.01 10.26
CA SER A 375 11.42 -19.60 11.43
C SER A 375 10.77 -18.52 12.29
N LEU A 376 9.74 -17.80 11.80
CA LEU A 376 8.87 -16.93 12.60
C LEU A 376 8.32 -17.65 13.83
N GLU A 377 8.02 -18.95 13.73
CA GLU A 377 7.58 -19.79 14.84
C GLU A 377 8.55 -19.73 16.04
N TYR A 378 9.86 -19.73 15.78
CA TYR A 378 10.87 -19.71 16.83
C TYR A 378 10.87 -18.38 17.58
N LEU A 379 10.73 -17.26 16.88
CA LEU A 379 10.65 -15.94 17.50
C LEU A 379 9.46 -15.85 18.46
N VAL A 380 8.28 -16.29 18.00
CA VAL A 380 7.05 -16.29 18.80
C VAL A 380 7.18 -17.19 20.03
N LYS A 381 7.64 -18.44 19.84
CA LYS A 381 7.78 -19.40 20.93
C LYS A 381 8.77 -18.96 22.00
N MET A 382 9.78 -18.18 21.62
CA MET A 382 10.81 -17.65 22.52
C MET A 382 10.45 -16.28 23.12
N GLY A 383 9.28 -15.73 22.78
CA GLY A 383 8.82 -14.44 23.31
C GLY A 383 9.52 -13.23 22.70
N LEU A 384 10.24 -13.38 21.58
CA LEU A 384 10.84 -12.30 20.80
C LEU A 384 9.78 -11.61 19.93
N ASN A 385 8.75 -11.09 20.60
CA ASN A 385 7.57 -10.50 20.01
C ASN A 385 7.88 -9.25 19.19
N LYS A 386 8.81 -8.39 19.63
CA LYS A 386 9.15 -7.18 18.86
C LYS A 386 9.82 -7.52 17.53
N LEU A 387 10.65 -8.57 17.49
CA LEU A 387 11.22 -9.09 16.24
C LEU A 387 10.14 -9.75 15.36
N ALA A 388 9.25 -10.56 15.95
CA ALA A 388 8.14 -11.17 15.22
C ALA A 388 7.23 -10.11 14.59
N ARG A 389 6.86 -9.05 15.34
CA ARG A 389 6.09 -7.90 14.84
C ARG A 389 6.80 -7.20 13.67
N ALA A 390 8.11 -6.96 13.78
CA ALA A 390 8.88 -6.34 12.71
C ALA A 390 8.87 -7.20 11.43
N LEU A 391 9.00 -8.53 11.56
CA LEU A 391 8.92 -9.45 10.43
C LEU A 391 7.53 -9.48 9.78
N ILE A 392 6.46 -9.54 10.59
CA ILE A 392 5.07 -9.46 10.11
C ILE A 392 4.80 -8.12 9.42
N ASP A 393 5.38 -7.03 9.91
CA ASP A 393 5.31 -5.71 9.28
C ASP A 393 6.22 -5.55 8.06
N ARG A 394 6.76 -6.66 7.53
CA ARG A 394 7.62 -6.72 6.36
C ARG A 394 8.86 -5.83 6.48
N ARG A 395 9.37 -5.65 7.69
CA ARG A 395 10.62 -4.93 7.94
C ARG A 395 11.77 -5.91 7.86
N THR A 396 12.82 -5.51 7.15
CA THR A 396 14.08 -6.25 7.13
C THR A 396 14.74 -6.16 8.51
N ILE A 397 15.20 -7.30 9.02
CA ILE A 397 15.98 -7.38 10.26
C ILE A 397 17.37 -7.86 9.88
N GLU A 398 18.33 -6.96 9.94
CA GLU A 398 19.73 -7.25 9.60
C GLU A 398 20.30 -8.35 10.50
N TYR A 399 21.22 -9.16 9.96
CA TYR A 399 21.85 -10.33 10.62
C TYR A 399 20.91 -11.48 11.00
N LEU A 400 19.58 -11.33 10.92
CA LEU A 400 18.64 -12.39 11.25
C LEU A 400 18.55 -13.40 10.09
N ASP A 401 18.98 -14.64 10.33
CA ASP A 401 18.92 -15.69 9.32
C ASP A 401 17.53 -16.37 9.30
N LEU A 402 16.64 -15.88 8.44
CA LEU A 402 15.28 -16.39 8.30
C LEU A 402 15.20 -17.80 7.69
N LYS A 403 16.30 -18.32 7.09
CA LYS A 403 16.38 -19.69 6.55
C LYS A 403 16.87 -20.70 7.60
N ALA A 404 17.26 -20.23 8.79
CA ALA A 404 17.75 -21.07 9.86
C ALA A 404 16.69 -22.09 10.36
N LYS A 405 17.16 -23.31 10.65
CA LYS A 405 16.31 -24.39 11.18
C LYS A 405 16.18 -24.38 12.70
N ASN A 406 16.85 -23.47 13.41
CA ASN A 406 16.75 -23.33 14.86
C ASN A 406 17.14 -21.91 15.31
N LEU A 407 16.76 -21.56 16.53
CA LEU A 407 16.99 -20.23 17.10
C LEU A 407 18.49 -19.88 17.25
N LYS A 408 19.35 -20.87 17.55
CA LYS A 408 20.79 -20.65 17.73
C LYS A 408 21.44 -20.11 16.46
N THR A 409 21.16 -20.74 15.31
CA THR A 409 21.70 -20.31 14.02
C THR A 409 20.98 -19.06 13.51
N MET A 410 19.68 -18.92 13.79
CA MET A 410 18.88 -17.76 13.39
C MET A 410 19.42 -16.43 13.95
N LEU A 411 19.74 -16.42 15.25
CA LEU A 411 20.13 -15.20 15.97
C LEU A 411 21.64 -14.89 15.89
N ARG A 412 22.47 -15.82 15.39
CA ARG A 412 23.93 -15.67 15.27
C ARG A 412 24.67 -15.24 16.56
N LEU A 413 24.09 -15.53 17.72
CA LEU A 413 24.62 -15.11 19.03
C LEU A 413 24.98 -16.32 19.89
N PRO A 414 25.94 -16.20 20.83
CA PRO A 414 26.24 -17.24 21.82
C PRO A 414 25.07 -17.44 22.80
N LYS A 415 25.10 -18.53 23.57
CA LYS A 415 23.96 -18.96 24.42
C LYS A 415 23.53 -17.87 25.41
N ASP A 416 24.48 -17.25 26.09
CA ASP A 416 24.17 -16.29 27.16
C ASP A 416 23.58 -15.00 26.58
N GLU A 417 24.09 -14.53 25.45
CA GLU A 417 23.55 -13.38 24.73
C GLU A 417 22.15 -13.65 24.18
N ARG A 418 21.90 -14.84 23.62
CA ARG A 418 20.55 -15.24 23.20
C ARG A 418 19.57 -15.21 24.37
N ASN A 419 19.96 -15.75 25.52
CA ASN A 419 19.13 -15.74 26.73
C ASN A 419 18.85 -14.31 27.20
N LYS A 420 19.84 -13.42 27.14
CA LYS A 420 19.71 -12.01 27.49
C LYS A 420 18.69 -11.31 26.57
N ILE A 421 18.83 -11.44 25.25
CA ILE A 421 17.91 -10.76 24.32
C ILE A 421 16.49 -11.35 24.35
N CYS A 422 16.33 -12.66 24.63
CA CYS A 422 15.00 -13.26 24.82
C CYS A 422 14.30 -12.70 26.06
N LYS A 423 15.03 -12.53 27.18
CA LYS A 423 14.48 -11.91 28.40
C LYS A 423 14.09 -10.45 28.19
N MET A 424 14.80 -9.73 27.32
CA MET A 424 14.52 -8.32 27.02
C MET A 424 13.37 -8.10 26.03
N ASP A 425 12.99 -9.12 25.25
CA ASP A 425 12.15 -8.97 24.06
C ASP A 425 12.64 -7.80 23.19
N VAL A 426 13.85 -7.94 22.64
CA VAL A 426 14.56 -6.87 21.94
C VAL A 426 13.86 -6.42 20.66
N THR A 427 13.93 -5.12 20.38
CA THR A 427 13.64 -4.54 19.07
C THR A 427 14.65 -5.00 18.02
N SER A 428 14.33 -4.82 16.73
CA SER A 428 15.27 -5.10 15.64
C SER A 428 16.59 -4.37 15.81
N ARG A 429 16.57 -3.15 16.37
CA ARG A 429 17.77 -2.35 16.55
C ARG A 429 18.63 -2.80 17.73
N GLU A 430 18.02 -3.09 18.87
CA GLU A 430 18.71 -3.68 20.02
C GLU A 430 19.33 -5.05 19.65
N TYR A 431 18.65 -5.84 18.81
CA TYR A 431 19.20 -7.08 18.25
C TYR A 431 20.46 -6.82 17.41
N VAL A 432 20.38 -5.92 16.43
CA VAL A 432 21.52 -5.56 15.57
C VAL A 432 22.72 -5.11 16.40
N VAL A 433 22.51 -4.17 17.32
CA VAL A 433 23.56 -3.68 18.24
C VAL A 433 24.21 -4.83 19.02
N THR A 434 23.41 -5.81 19.45
CA THR A 434 23.92 -6.97 20.19
C THR A 434 24.77 -7.88 19.30
N VAL A 435 24.34 -8.13 18.06
CA VAL A 435 25.11 -8.93 17.09
C VAL A 435 26.42 -8.24 16.74
N GLU A 436 26.37 -6.96 16.38
CA GLU A 436 27.55 -6.18 16.02
C GLU A 436 28.56 -6.12 17.18
N ALA A 437 28.09 -5.92 18.42
CA ALA A 437 28.99 -5.95 19.58
C ALA A 437 29.66 -7.32 19.78
N ASN A 438 28.90 -8.41 19.58
CA ASN A 438 29.44 -9.77 19.70
C ASN A 438 30.46 -10.09 18.60
N GLU A 439 30.21 -9.68 17.35
CA GLU A 439 31.19 -9.81 16.25
C GLU A 439 32.48 -9.04 16.54
N MET A 440 32.40 -7.97 17.35
CA MET A 440 33.55 -7.18 17.82
C MET A 440 34.16 -7.72 19.14
N GLY A 441 33.73 -8.88 19.61
CA GLY A 441 34.24 -9.51 20.84
C GLY A 441 33.82 -8.79 22.12
N THR A 442 32.77 -7.98 22.10
CA THR A 442 32.30 -7.20 23.25
C THR A 442 30.90 -7.64 23.70
N VAL A 443 30.73 -7.81 25.01
CA VAL A 443 29.44 -8.09 25.65
C VAL A 443 28.89 -6.82 26.29
N LEU A 444 27.72 -6.36 25.85
CA LEU A 444 27.07 -5.16 26.36
C LEU A 444 26.05 -5.46 27.47
N THR A 445 25.88 -4.56 28.44
CA THR A 445 24.77 -4.63 29.39
C THR A 445 23.44 -4.26 28.72
N GLN A 446 22.29 -4.57 29.36
CA GLN A 446 20.97 -4.23 28.80
C GLN A 446 20.79 -2.71 28.58
N GLU A 447 21.30 -1.90 29.50
CA GLU A 447 21.24 -0.44 29.41
C GLU A 447 22.13 0.10 28.27
N GLN A 448 23.31 -0.49 28.09
CA GLN A 448 24.21 -0.14 27.00
C GLN A 448 23.59 -0.49 25.63
N ILE A 449 22.96 -1.68 25.52
CA ILE A 449 22.24 -2.09 24.30
C ILE A 449 21.15 -1.07 23.95
N ARG A 450 20.33 -0.67 24.93
CA ARG A 450 19.27 0.32 24.73
C ARG A 450 19.82 1.67 24.29
N PHE A 451 20.86 2.15 24.99
CA PHE A 451 21.50 3.42 24.68
C PHE A 451 22.05 3.44 23.25
N PHE A 452 22.84 2.43 22.87
CA PHE A 452 23.38 2.35 21.51
C PHE A 452 22.25 2.21 20.48
N ALA A 453 21.22 1.42 20.76
CA ALA A 453 20.09 1.27 19.84
C ALA A 453 19.32 2.57 19.59
N GLU A 454 19.24 3.46 20.59
CA GLU A 454 18.60 4.77 20.49
C GLU A 454 19.38 5.73 19.58
N ILE A 455 20.72 5.76 19.71
CA ILE A 455 21.58 6.70 18.98
C ILE A 455 22.02 6.19 17.60
N SER A 456 22.03 4.88 17.38
CA SER A 456 22.58 4.26 16.15
C SER A 456 21.66 4.38 14.94
N ARG A 457 21.03 5.53 14.65
CA ARG A 457 20.07 5.69 13.54
C ARG A 457 20.62 5.26 12.16
N HIS A 458 21.93 5.38 11.91
CA HIS A 458 22.66 4.68 10.82
C HIS A 458 24.14 4.41 11.18
N HIS A 459 24.48 4.49 12.47
CA HIS A 459 25.86 4.59 12.95
C HIS A 459 26.23 3.36 13.80
N ASN A 460 27.16 2.54 13.29
CA ASN A 460 27.66 1.35 13.99
C ASN A 460 28.84 1.75 14.88
N PHE A 461 28.51 2.19 16.10
CA PHE A 461 29.49 2.53 17.13
C PHE A 461 30.27 1.31 17.63
N GLN A 462 29.70 0.10 17.49
CA GLN A 462 30.29 -1.15 17.97
C GLN A 462 31.65 -1.40 17.32
N ARG A 463 31.87 -0.91 16.09
CA ARG A 463 33.18 -0.93 15.42
C ARG A 463 34.30 -0.27 16.22
N TYR A 464 34.00 0.80 16.95
CA TYR A 464 34.98 1.58 17.69
C TYR A 464 35.14 1.12 19.14
N VAL A 465 34.19 0.32 19.65
CA VAL A 465 34.25 -0.21 21.02
C VAL A 465 35.49 -1.06 21.25
N ARG A 466 36.09 -1.68 20.22
CA ARG A 466 37.36 -2.42 20.34
C ARG A 466 38.55 -1.55 20.80
N TYR A 467 38.46 -0.23 20.66
CA TYR A 467 39.52 0.71 21.02
C TYR A 467 39.30 1.36 22.39
N THR A 468 38.17 1.09 23.05
CA THR A 468 37.83 1.68 24.35
C THR A 468 36.89 0.76 25.14
N THR A 469 36.16 1.28 26.13
CA THR A 469 35.10 0.55 26.81
C THR A 469 33.74 1.16 26.47
N PRO A 470 32.66 0.35 26.43
CA PRO A 470 31.30 0.87 26.25
C PRO A 470 30.98 1.99 27.25
N TYR A 471 31.44 1.86 28.49
CA TYR A 471 31.22 2.87 29.53
C TYR A 471 31.84 4.23 29.19
N LYS A 472 33.13 4.26 28.82
CA LYS A 472 33.82 5.52 28.46
C LYS A 472 33.16 6.20 27.26
N MET A 473 32.81 5.42 26.24
CA MET A 473 32.15 5.95 25.04
C MET A 473 30.76 6.53 25.35
N ILE A 474 29.93 5.80 26.10
CA ILE A 474 28.61 6.28 26.51
C ILE A 474 28.73 7.54 27.36
N LYS A 475 29.69 7.58 28.29
CA LYS A 475 29.96 8.75 29.12
C LYS A 475 30.31 9.96 28.25
N TYR A 476 31.26 9.80 27.33
CA TYR A 476 31.67 10.86 26.42
C TYR A 476 30.50 11.38 25.58
N ILE A 477 29.72 10.48 24.95
CA ILE A 477 28.54 10.87 24.16
C ILE A 477 27.54 11.65 25.03
N LYS A 478 27.25 11.19 26.25
CA LYS A 478 26.32 11.86 27.17
C LYS A 478 26.83 13.20 27.69
N GLU A 479 28.13 13.43 27.72
CA GLU A 479 28.73 14.66 28.25
C GLU A 479 28.98 15.68 27.15
N GLN A 480 29.45 15.24 25.98
CA GLN A 480 29.93 16.11 24.91
C GLN A 480 28.92 16.32 23.77
N MET A 481 27.94 15.42 23.59
CA MET A 481 26.94 15.52 22.51
C MET A 481 25.60 16.05 23.03
N LYS A 482 25.65 16.96 24.01
CA LYS A 482 24.48 17.63 24.61
C LYS A 482 24.20 19.01 24.01
N ASP A 483 25.21 19.62 23.40
CA ASP A 483 25.13 20.97 22.84
C ASP A 483 24.48 20.97 21.46
N GLU A 484 23.84 22.09 21.07
CA GLU A 484 23.08 22.20 19.81
C GLU A 484 23.96 22.18 18.55
N ASP A 485 25.26 22.38 18.69
CA ASP A 485 26.19 22.52 17.55
C ASP A 485 26.66 21.20 16.93
N PHE A 486 26.57 20.07 17.66
CA PHE A 486 27.02 18.75 17.19
C PHE A 486 26.13 17.63 17.72
N ASP A 487 25.86 16.64 16.87
CA ASP A 487 25.12 15.46 17.24
C ASP A 487 25.98 14.19 17.28
N VAL A 488 25.35 13.09 17.69
CA VAL A 488 26.01 11.79 17.81
C VAL A 488 26.50 11.27 16.45
N GLY A 489 25.86 11.66 15.35
CA GLY A 489 26.29 11.37 13.99
C GLY A 489 27.63 12.03 13.66
N ASP A 490 27.82 13.30 14.02
CA ASP A 490 29.10 14.00 13.80
C ASP A 490 30.27 13.28 14.48
N TYR A 491 30.06 12.82 15.71
CA TYR A 491 31.08 12.03 16.42
C TYR A 491 31.37 10.70 15.72
N HIS A 492 30.35 10.02 15.19
CA HIS A 492 30.57 8.81 14.40
C HIS A 492 31.36 9.09 13.11
N ASP A 493 31.06 10.19 12.42
CA ASP A 493 31.73 10.58 11.18
C ASP A 493 33.18 11.00 11.43
N TYR A 494 33.44 11.71 12.53
CA TYR A 494 34.80 11.95 13.01
C TYR A 494 35.57 10.64 13.24
N LEU A 495 35.02 9.69 14.00
CA LEU A 495 35.68 8.40 14.26
C LEU A 495 35.95 7.62 12.97
N LYS A 496 35.06 7.74 11.98
CA LYS A 496 35.23 7.14 10.65
C LYS A 496 36.37 7.81 9.88
N MET A 497 36.45 9.15 9.88
CA MET A 497 37.54 9.89 9.24
C MET A 497 38.88 9.61 9.92
N ALA A 498 38.93 9.68 11.25
CA ALA A 498 40.12 9.34 12.03
C ALA A 498 40.63 7.93 11.72
N ALA A 499 39.73 6.94 11.60
CA ALA A 499 40.09 5.59 11.17
C ALA A 499 40.64 5.54 9.73
N GLN A 500 40.08 6.32 8.80
CA GLN A 500 40.51 6.39 7.40
C GLN A 500 41.85 7.12 7.22
N LEU A 501 42.13 8.09 8.08
CA LEU A 501 43.40 8.81 8.18
C LEU A 501 44.47 8.02 8.97
N GLU A 502 44.14 6.81 9.42
CA GLU A 502 45.05 5.92 10.16
C GLU A 502 45.48 6.48 11.52
N TYR A 503 44.68 7.37 12.13
CA TYR A 503 44.92 7.84 13.49
C TYR A 503 44.80 6.67 14.48
N ASP A 504 45.62 6.69 15.55
CA ASP A 504 45.52 5.67 16.60
C ASP A 504 44.29 5.90 17.48
N LEU A 505 43.21 5.19 17.18
CA LEU A 505 41.97 5.22 17.96
C LEU A 505 42.11 4.66 19.39
N ARG A 506 43.23 4.03 19.76
CA ARG A 506 43.52 3.66 21.16
C ARG A 506 44.00 4.84 21.99
N ASN A 507 44.45 5.92 21.34
CA ASN A 507 44.81 7.15 22.00
C ASN A 507 43.54 7.85 22.51
N GLU A 508 43.48 8.08 23.83
CA GLU A 508 42.32 8.74 24.45
C GLU A 508 42.06 10.14 23.90
N PHE A 509 43.08 10.88 23.48
CA PHE A 509 42.91 12.21 22.90
C PHE A 509 42.33 12.19 21.48
N VAL A 510 42.49 11.07 20.77
CA VAL A 510 41.90 10.87 19.44
C VAL A 510 40.48 10.36 19.58
N ILE A 511 40.24 9.29 20.35
CA ILE A 511 38.88 8.74 20.45
C ILE A 511 37.94 9.62 21.30
N PHE A 512 38.48 10.40 22.25
CA PHE A 512 37.74 11.32 23.12
C PHE A 512 38.36 12.73 23.09
N PRO A 513 38.29 13.44 21.95
CA PRO A 513 38.90 14.76 21.82
C PRO A 513 38.24 15.75 22.79
N ARG A 514 39.06 16.54 23.50
CA ARG A 514 38.54 17.56 24.43
C ARG A 514 37.86 18.73 23.70
N HIS A 515 38.35 19.06 22.51
CA HIS A 515 37.82 20.11 21.65
C HIS A 515 37.27 19.47 20.37
N PHE A 516 36.09 18.84 20.48
CA PHE A 516 35.52 18.01 19.42
C PHE A 516 35.41 18.73 18.06
N LYS A 517 34.92 19.98 18.05
CA LYS A 517 34.81 20.79 16.83
C LYS A 517 36.12 20.89 16.07
N GLN A 518 37.19 21.27 16.76
CA GLN A 518 38.51 21.42 16.15
C GLN A 518 39.00 20.08 15.60
N ALA A 519 38.91 19.00 16.38
CA ALA A 519 39.33 17.67 15.92
C ALA A 519 38.51 17.18 14.71
N HIS A 520 37.22 17.47 14.66
CA HIS A 520 36.36 17.15 13.53
C HIS A 520 36.74 17.95 12.28
N ASP A 521 36.94 19.27 12.42
CA ASP A 521 37.30 20.17 11.32
C ASP A 521 38.67 19.81 10.75
N ASP A 522 39.67 19.58 11.61
CA ASP A 522 41.03 19.16 11.22
C ASP A 522 41.00 17.83 10.44
N ALA A 523 40.26 16.83 10.96
CA ALA A 523 40.12 15.54 10.28
C ALA A 523 39.36 15.65 8.95
N THR A 524 38.41 16.57 8.85
CA THR A 524 37.66 16.84 7.60
C THR A 524 38.58 17.46 6.55
N GLU A 525 39.36 18.46 6.93
CA GLU A 525 40.33 19.12 6.05
C GLU A 525 41.38 18.12 5.55
N GLU A 526 41.98 17.35 6.46
CA GLU A 526 42.97 16.32 6.07
C GLU A 526 42.36 15.24 5.18
N SER A 527 41.13 14.79 5.47
CA SER A 527 40.44 13.83 4.60
C SER A 527 40.18 14.39 3.21
N ASN A 528 39.89 15.68 3.07
CA ASN A 528 39.68 16.33 1.78
C ASN A 528 40.99 16.46 1.01
N LEU A 529 42.07 16.91 1.66
CA LEU A 529 43.40 16.97 1.05
C LEU A 529 43.86 15.59 0.55
N ARG A 530 43.69 14.53 1.35
CA ARG A 530 44.05 13.17 0.94
C ARG A 530 43.22 12.66 -0.23
N LYS A 531 41.94 13.04 -0.33
CA LYS A 531 41.09 12.74 -1.50
C LYS A 531 41.59 13.48 -2.73
N GLU A 532 41.87 14.78 -2.62
CA GLU A 532 42.42 15.59 -3.71
C GLU A 532 43.75 15.03 -4.22
N GLU A 533 44.67 14.65 -3.33
CA GLU A 533 45.93 14.01 -3.72
C GLU A 533 45.71 12.67 -4.45
N LEU A 534 44.77 11.84 -3.99
CA LEU A 534 44.44 10.58 -4.64
C LEU A 534 43.83 10.81 -6.02
N GLU A 535 42.95 11.80 -6.16
CA GLU A 535 42.37 12.20 -7.43
C GLU A 535 43.43 12.73 -8.40
N GLN A 536 44.36 13.57 -7.92
CA GLN A 536 45.49 14.06 -8.71
C GLN A 536 46.43 12.92 -9.14
N LYS A 537 46.78 12.00 -8.23
CA LYS A 537 47.60 10.82 -8.55
C LYS A 537 46.91 9.92 -9.59
N LYS A 538 45.61 9.70 -9.42
CA LYS A 538 44.80 8.93 -10.37
C LYS A 538 44.75 9.61 -11.73
N GLU A 539 44.51 10.91 -11.77
CA GLU A 539 44.52 11.69 -13.01
C GLU A 539 45.90 11.66 -13.68
N HIS A 540 46.98 11.80 -12.90
CA HIS A 540 48.34 11.68 -13.42
C HIS A 540 48.59 10.30 -14.04
N ASN A 541 48.17 9.22 -13.38
CA ASN A 541 48.30 7.87 -13.89
C ASN A 541 47.44 7.63 -15.15
N ASP A 542 46.17 8.07 -15.13
CA ASP A 542 45.27 7.99 -16.29
C ASP A 542 45.90 8.73 -17.49
N ASN A 543 46.49 9.91 -17.26
CA ASN A 543 47.19 10.69 -18.27
C ASN A 543 48.45 9.98 -18.80
N GLN A 544 49.25 9.35 -17.94
CA GLN A 544 50.42 8.56 -18.37
C GLN A 544 50.00 7.37 -19.25
N ILE A 545 48.93 6.66 -18.89
CA ILE A 545 48.41 5.52 -19.66
C ILE A 545 47.93 5.99 -21.04
N ILE A 546 47.16 7.07 -21.09
CA ILE A 546 46.67 7.64 -22.36
C ILE A 546 47.83 8.11 -23.24
N LYS A 547 48.85 8.76 -22.65
CA LYS A 547 50.05 9.16 -23.38
C LYS A 547 50.77 7.96 -24.00
N LYS A 548 50.96 6.88 -23.23
CA LYS A 548 51.57 5.64 -23.72
C LYS A 548 50.72 4.98 -24.82
N GLN A 549 49.40 4.95 -24.67
CA GLN A 549 48.50 4.45 -25.71
C GLN A 549 48.61 5.27 -27.00
N ARG A 550 48.72 6.60 -26.90
CA ARG A 550 48.97 7.47 -28.05
C ARG A 550 50.33 7.20 -28.70
N GLU A 551 51.39 7.01 -27.93
CA GLU A 551 52.71 6.64 -28.48
C GLU A 551 52.67 5.31 -29.24
N GLN A 552 51.89 4.33 -28.76
CA GLN A 552 51.76 3.01 -29.38
C GLN A 552 50.80 2.96 -30.58
N LEU A 553 49.66 3.63 -30.47
CA LEU A 553 48.54 3.54 -31.43
C LEU A 553 48.42 4.78 -32.32
N GLY A 554 49.17 5.85 -32.03
CA GLY A 554 49.10 7.11 -32.76
C GLY A 554 49.46 6.92 -34.23
N ALA A 555 50.55 6.22 -34.54
CA ALA A 555 50.92 5.90 -35.93
C ALA A 555 49.85 5.09 -36.69
N LEU A 556 48.98 4.39 -35.93
CA LEU A 556 47.89 3.58 -36.46
C LEU A 556 46.66 4.42 -36.80
N TYR A 557 46.28 5.32 -35.89
CA TYR A 557 45.01 6.02 -35.93
C TYR A 557 45.09 7.49 -36.35
N GLU A 558 46.27 8.12 -36.26
CA GLU A 558 46.43 9.51 -36.66
C GLU A 558 46.57 9.61 -38.20
N ILE A 559 45.69 10.40 -38.81
CA ILE A 559 45.69 10.69 -40.25
C ILE A 559 45.34 12.15 -40.50
N GLU A 560 45.84 12.69 -41.60
CA GLU A 560 45.49 14.02 -42.07
C GLU A 560 45.05 14.01 -43.54
N THR A 561 44.17 14.94 -43.87
CA THR A 561 43.81 15.31 -45.24
C THR A 561 44.16 16.78 -45.47
N GLU A 562 43.71 17.34 -46.59
CA GLU A 562 43.88 18.77 -46.88
C GLU A 562 43.16 19.64 -45.83
N ASP A 563 41.93 19.27 -45.45
CA ASP A 563 41.07 20.10 -44.58
C ASP A 563 40.88 19.57 -43.15
N LEU A 564 41.05 18.27 -42.89
CA LEU A 564 40.72 17.62 -41.62
C LEU A 564 41.86 16.73 -41.12
N LEU A 565 41.89 16.48 -39.81
CA LEU A 565 42.79 15.51 -39.19
C LEU A 565 42.08 14.70 -38.12
N ILE A 566 42.55 13.47 -37.91
CA ILE A 566 42.19 12.58 -36.81
C ILE A 566 43.41 12.46 -35.92
N ARG A 567 43.24 12.73 -34.62
CA ARG A 567 44.29 12.55 -33.61
C ARG A 567 43.80 11.83 -32.37
N MET A 568 44.71 11.22 -31.61
CA MET A 568 44.39 10.69 -30.29
C MET A 568 44.37 11.82 -29.24
N PRO A 569 43.61 11.66 -28.14
CA PRO A 569 43.69 12.54 -26.99
C PRO A 569 45.07 12.47 -26.33
N GLU A 570 45.52 13.58 -25.75
CA GLU A 570 46.79 13.73 -25.05
C GLU A 570 46.68 13.38 -23.57
N SER A 571 45.46 13.47 -23.00
CA SER A 571 45.21 13.26 -21.58
C SER A 571 43.75 12.87 -21.30
N ALA A 572 43.49 12.31 -20.12
CA ALA A 572 42.16 12.10 -19.58
C ALA A 572 41.41 13.41 -19.40
N THR A 573 42.12 14.46 -18.96
CA THR A 573 41.59 15.82 -18.79
C THR A 573 41.07 16.36 -20.11
N GLU A 574 41.79 16.12 -21.21
CA GLU A 574 41.35 16.52 -22.56
C GLU A 574 40.07 15.80 -23.00
N ILE A 575 39.93 14.49 -22.74
CA ILE A 575 38.69 13.74 -23.03
C ILE A 575 37.50 14.29 -22.25
N ARG A 576 37.69 14.68 -20.98
CA ARG A 576 36.63 15.28 -20.16
C ARG A 576 36.23 16.65 -20.71
N HIS A 577 37.19 17.52 -21.02
CA HIS A 577 36.93 18.83 -21.63
C HIS A 577 36.25 18.71 -23.00
N GLU A 578 36.65 17.73 -23.81
CA GLU A 578 36.00 17.45 -25.10
C GLU A 578 34.51 17.16 -24.93
N GLY A 579 34.18 16.30 -23.96
CA GLY A 579 32.79 15.96 -23.65
C GLY A 579 31.96 17.15 -23.19
N GLN A 580 32.56 18.04 -22.39
CA GLN A 580 31.93 19.28 -21.95
C GLN A 580 31.70 20.24 -23.13
N GLN A 581 32.72 20.48 -23.97
CA GLN A 581 32.63 21.41 -25.10
C GLN A 581 31.66 20.95 -26.19
N LEU A 582 31.59 19.63 -26.44
CA LEU A 582 30.67 19.06 -27.42
C LEU A 582 29.31 18.67 -26.82
N HIS A 583 29.09 18.92 -25.52
CA HIS A 583 27.87 18.55 -24.79
C HIS A 583 27.43 17.10 -25.02
N HIS A 584 28.38 16.17 -24.96
CA HIS A 584 28.12 14.74 -25.13
C HIS A 584 28.96 13.86 -24.19
N CYS A 585 28.55 12.60 -24.02
CA CYS A 585 29.00 11.74 -22.93
C CYS A 585 30.45 11.23 -23.01
N VAL A 586 31.26 11.61 -24.02
CA VAL A 586 32.63 11.08 -24.20
C VAL A 586 33.52 11.29 -22.96
N GLY A 587 33.28 12.35 -22.18
CA GLY A 587 34.03 12.62 -20.95
C GLY A 587 33.91 11.53 -19.89
N THR A 588 32.82 10.75 -19.91
CA THR A 588 32.61 9.62 -19.01
C THR A 588 33.40 8.37 -19.42
N TYR A 589 34.04 8.38 -20.60
CA TYR A 589 34.66 7.19 -21.19
C TYR A 589 36.12 7.01 -20.80
N VAL A 590 36.72 7.97 -20.07
CA VAL A 590 38.13 7.93 -19.61
C VAL A 590 38.50 6.58 -18.99
N LYS A 591 37.67 6.04 -18.09
CA LYS A 591 37.94 4.73 -17.47
C LYS A 591 38.05 3.60 -18.51
N ARG A 592 37.19 3.59 -19.52
CA ARG A 592 37.21 2.57 -20.59
C ARG A 592 38.42 2.73 -21.51
N VAL A 593 38.86 3.97 -21.73
CA VAL A 593 40.09 4.27 -22.49
C VAL A 593 41.31 3.78 -21.74
N VAL A 594 41.44 4.12 -20.46
CA VAL A 594 42.55 3.67 -19.60
C VAL A 594 42.61 2.14 -19.50
N GLU A 595 41.46 1.47 -19.42
CA GLU A 595 41.36 0.00 -19.43
C GLU A 595 41.62 -0.65 -20.81
N GLY A 596 41.82 0.13 -21.88
CA GLY A 596 42.03 -0.36 -23.24
C GLY A 596 40.78 -0.98 -23.89
N LYS A 597 39.59 -0.80 -23.30
CA LYS A 597 38.32 -1.35 -23.81
C LYS A 597 37.76 -0.56 -24.98
N THR A 598 38.18 0.69 -25.13
CA THR A 598 37.78 1.56 -26.24
C THR A 598 38.86 2.58 -26.53
N THR A 599 38.97 2.99 -27.79
CA THR A 599 39.84 4.08 -28.22
C THR A 599 38.96 5.25 -28.64
N ILE A 600 39.25 6.44 -28.09
CA ILE A 600 38.58 7.68 -28.51
C ILE A 600 39.55 8.47 -29.39
N LEU A 601 39.03 8.93 -30.52
CA LEU A 601 39.74 9.72 -31.50
C LEU A 601 39.03 11.06 -31.69
N PHE A 602 39.82 12.10 -31.90
CA PHE A 602 39.35 13.47 -32.11
C PHE A 602 39.51 13.83 -33.58
N ILE A 603 38.41 14.23 -34.20
CA ILE A 603 38.41 14.79 -35.55
C ILE A 603 38.46 16.32 -35.40
N ARG A 604 39.33 16.96 -36.15
CA ARG A 604 39.58 18.40 -36.13
C ARG A 604 39.66 18.97 -37.53
N LYS A 605 39.38 20.26 -37.66
CA LYS A 605 39.74 21.03 -38.85
C LYS A 605 41.23 21.33 -38.82
N LYS A 606 41.93 21.18 -39.94
CA LYS A 606 43.37 21.42 -40.04
C LYS A 606 43.75 22.88 -39.72
N ALA A 607 42.89 23.83 -40.11
CA ALA A 607 43.03 25.24 -39.78
C ALA A 607 42.81 25.56 -38.28
N GLU A 608 42.08 24.72 -37.54
CA GLU A 608 41.75 24.93 -36.12
C GLU A 608 41.97 23.63 -35.30
N PRO A 609 43.21 23.10 -35.19
CA PRO A 609 43.47 21.75 -34.63
C PRO A 609 43.16 21.63 -33.12
N LYS A 610 43.07 22.77 -32.42
CA LYS A 610 42.76 22.84 -30.98
C LYS A 610 41.27 22.95 -30.68
N LYS A 611 40.42 23.18 -31.68
CA LYS A 611 38.99 23.41 -31.50
C LYS A 611 38.19 22.12 -31.69
N SER A 612 37.38 21.76 -30.70
CA SER A 612 36.51 20.58 -30.73
C SER A 612 35.59 20.59 -31.96
N TYR A 613 35.51 19.46 -32.67
CA TYR A 613 34.70 19.34 -33.89
C TYR A 613 33.85 18.06 -33.88
N TYR A 614 34.48 16.87 -33.92
CA TYR A 614 33.81 15.58 -33.70
C TYR A 614 34.69 14.65 -32.87
N THR A 615 34.06 13.70 -32.19
CA THR A 615 34.71 12.55 -31.55
C THR A 615 34.31 11.26 -32.26
N MET A 616 35.22 10.30 -32.30
CA MET A 616 35.04 8.98 -32.90
C MET A 616 35.45 7.90 -31.90
N GLU A 617 34.55 6.97 -31.62
CA GLU A 617 34.79 5.82 -30.76
C GLU A 617 35.11 4.59 -31.61
N VAL A 618 36.28 3.99 -31.36
CA VAL A 618 36.75 2.78 -32.01
C VAL A 618 36.91 1.67 -30.99
N ARG A 619 36.36 0.49 -31.26
CA ARG A 619 36.49 -0.70 -30.43
C ARG A 619 36.72 -1.91 -31.32
N GLU A 620 37.69 -2.76 -30.97
CA GLU A 620 37.99 -4.00 -31.71
C GLU A 620 38.19 -3.77 -33.24
N ASN A 621 38.87 -2.67 -33.59
CA ASN A 621 39.07 -2.22 -34.99
C ASN A 621 37.78 -1.92 -35.77
N GLU A 622 36.70 -1.53 -35.09
CA GLU A 622 35.45 -1.07 -35.68
C GLU A 622 35.02 0.29 -35.10
N ILE A 623 34.43 1.13 -35.95
CA ILE A 623 33.92 2.44 -35.55
C ILE A 623 32.52 2.25 -34.97
N ILE A 624 32.37 2.52 -33.68
CA ILE A 624 31.10 2.37 -32.96
C ILE A 624 30.23 3.60 -33.17
N GLN A 625 30.83 4.79 -33.09
CA GLN A 625 30.10 6.05 -33.30
C GLN A 625 31.02 7.20 -33.66
N VAL A 626 30.43 8.20 -34.33
CA VAL A 626 31.03 9.52 -34.59
C VAL A 626 30.01 10.58 -34.20
N ARG A 627 30.38 11.48 -33.28
CA ARG A 627 29.46 12.48 -32.68
C ARG A 627 30.10 13.86 -32.62
N GLY A 628 29.34 14.87 -33.03
CA GLY A 628 29.70 16.28 -32.88
C GLY A 628 28.92 16.94 -31.75
N LEU A 629 28.92 18.27 -31.73
CA LEU A 629 28.19 19.09 -30.76
C LEU A 629 26.73 18.62 -30.60
N ASN A 630 26.27 18.42 -29.36
CA ASN A 630 24.92 17.93 -29.03
C ASN A 630 24.57 16.59 -29.71
N ASN A 631 25.52 15.66 -29.80
CA ASN A 631 25.36 14.35 -30.44
C ASN A 631 25.00 14.37 -31.93
N LYS A 632 25.23 15.51 -32.62
CA LYS A 632 24.95 15.65 -34.05
C LYS A 632 25.75 14.64 -34.89
N ALA A 633 25.11 14.14 -35.95
CA ALA A 633 25.73 13.24 -36.92
C ALA A 633 26.82 13.96 -37.73
N PRO A 634 27.84 13.24 -38.24
CA PRO A 634 28.91 13.83 -39.05
C PRO A 634 28.38 14.45 -40.36
N LEU A 635 28.98 15.57 -40.75
CA LEU A 635 28.82 16.17 -42.08
C LEU A 635 29.51 15.33 -43.16
N ASP A 636 29.22 15.58 -44.43
CA ASP A 636 29.68 14.71 -45.54
C ASP A 636 31.20 14.74 -45.74
N ASP A 637 31.85 15.86 -45.44
CA ASP A 637 33.32 15.98 -45.35
C ASP A 637 33.90 15.04 -44.28
N VAL A 638 33.29 15.01 -43.09
CA VAL A 638 33.69 14.14 -41.98
C VAL A 638 33.39 12.67 -42.30
N LYS A 639 32.24 12.36 -42.93
CA LYS A 639 31.94 10.99 -43.38
C LYS A 639 32.99 10.47 -44.38
N ARG A 640 33.38 11.30 -45.36
CA ARG A 640 34.44 10.94 -46.33
C ARG A 640 35.77 10.65 -45.63
N LEU A 641 36.13 11.45 -44.63
CA LEU A 641 37.33 11.19 -43.82
C LEU A 641 37.24 9.88 -43.02
N VAL A 642 36.08 9.62 -42.40
CA VAL A 642 35.84 8.40 -41.61
C VAL A 642 35.89 7.14 -42.49
N GLU A 643 35.33 7.18 -43.70
CA GLU A 643 35.45 6.08 -44.66
C GLU A 643 36.89 5.88 -45.15
N LYS A 644 37.62 6.97 -45.42
CA LYS A 644 39.05 6.91 -45.74
C LYS A 644 39.84 6.27 -44.59
N PHE A 645 39.60 6.69 -43.35
CA PHE A 645 40.21 6.13 -42.14
C PHE A 645 39.92 4.63 -42.01
N LYS A 646 38.66 4.21 -42.20
CA LYS A 646 38.24 2.81 -42.14
C LYS A 646 39.01 1.95 -43.16
N LYS A 647 39.11 2.40 -44.41
CA LYS A 647 39.80 1.68 -45.49
C LYS A 647 41.32 1.65 -45.31
N GLU A 648 41.92 2.78 -44.93
CA GLU A 648 43.39 2.90 -44.87
C GLU A 648 44.00 2.34 -43.59
N ARG A 649 43.29 2.45 -42.46
CA ARG A 649 43.83 2.09 -41.14
C ARG A 649 43.18 0.83 -40.57
N LEU A 650 41.85 0.71 -40.56
CA LEU A 650 41.19 -0.44 -39.94
C LEU A 650 41.25 -1.71 -40.80
N GLU A 651 40.95 -1.60 -42.11
CA GLU A 651 40.91 -2.77 -43.02
C GLU A 651 42.30 -3.30 -43.38
N LYS A 652 43.31 -2.42 -43.54
CA LYS A 652 44.70 -2.84 -43.79
C LYS A 652 45.34 -3.54 -42.58
N ASN A 653 44.94 -3.19 -41.35
CA ASN A 653 45.41 -3.87 -40.15
C ASN A 653 44.75 -5.24 -39.97
N LYS A 654 43.44 -5.35 -40.20
CA LYS A 654 42.74 -6.65 -40.22
C LYS A 654 43.40 -7.63 -41.22
N ALA A 655 43.93 -7.12 -42.34
CA ALA A 655 44.67 -7.92 -43.33
C ALA A 655 46.12 -8.28 -42.90
N LYS A 656 46.78 -7.47 -42.07
CA LYS A 656 48.11 -7.78 -41.49
C LYS A 656 48.00 -8.77 -40.33
N GLU A 657 47.01 -8.63 -39.45
CA GLU A 657 46.76 -9.57 -38.33
C GLU A 657 46.41 -10.98 -38.84
N ARG A 658 45.61 -11.09 -39.93
CA ARG A 658 45.30 -12.35 -40.61
C ARG A 658 46.47 -13.02 -41.34
N LYS A 659 47.58 -12.31 -41.57
CA LYS A 659 48.82 -12.86 -42.16
C LYS A 659 49.88 -13.22 -41.10
N ALA A 660 49.69 -12.78 -39.86
CA ALA A 660 50.59 -13.02 -38.73
C ALA A 660 50.05 -14.05 -37.72
N SER A 661 48.76 -14.42 -37.84
CA SER A 661 48.17 -15.64 -37.28
C SER A 661 48.26 -16.75 -38.32
#